data_AF-A0A917AAG7-F1
#
_entry.id   AF-A0A917AAG7-F1
#
_cell.length_a   1.000
_cell.length_b   1.000
_cell.length_c   1.000
_cell.angle_alpha   90.00
_cell.angle_beta   90.00
_cell.angle_gamma   90.00
#
_symmetry.space_group_name_H-M   'P 1'
#
loop_
_entity.id
_entity.type
_entity.pdbx_description
1 polymer ?
#
loop_
_entity_poly.entity_id
_entity_poly.type
_entity_poly.pdbx_seq_one_letter_code
_entity_poly.pdbx_strand_id
1 'polypeptide(L)'
;MSSKKNILRQLTLSSTILIFAASLSGWSYADEVSEANNQPQTGTTNHLQPELANPTTENTSPLINDTTEQEGTSETQTIALENAKVLLPYADESEQAAYAEKIAADDKLATTKLTAAVTMQDNEVITDVYGKENKVNKLLLHYEDNSVEYKDLIYKETDGNKHAHYQLDKALAYTPKQVVTPLEDVLNQLEKPLKEVQYKSSEVYQALNITEKPEEVMDYLYLESSFVNVQQNIRDFIKKVLIHDESIDLTNAESVQTAVETILTNKEKVLLSLAYLNRWYDVAYGDIKSKELTMYRQDFFGMKNQPLELLLKIGSEGSKGYDPQNNYKYYARSLAPFTGKENLPAFLESYREAFLPEMSNNDWFKSASKAYIVENKSHHATDESGNLYDRLKELSRRDEYSTKKNRRRFRNMLLPLLTIPEHNVYIINVLSNMIFGTYDRYIDAGLKTSDPTTYQEKIAAFEQQITEAAEKFRRHFDMWYRILPEAYKEQMKLYVPVWDSLGQYQKNPDTNRYEGIWFPDRGENSPASIQNFFGPVGAYNPYGNIKYVGAFADALEKEVVFVITGLISERGIGTLTHEMVHMYDYYTYLLRNGRRQFMWPEAFPEGFLQAPDNSDVPIIGINSVLDHTNNTDRQRFHNLNPERFQNAEDLHEYMHGIFDVVYMMEYAEGMAVLEKDKDIQRKWFNKLETINIPNPDGYDEGRNVKRPFTEEEWQEMTLKTIDDLVDHNVMTNRGYNPTYDQTIEFDDEHPTHLLQNGYDMITPFGPIYASAESPSSPGDLSFKRTGFELLAAKGFEKGLVPYASNQYKDEAWADGVQDWSVSDPFVFGKLLPEYNGSFATFKKAMYHERIDKLGQLKPVTIHYLNEDVAVDSFDTLMKLMKEAVNQDIEKEVIDNSEQSQVTKLEKALLDAYLKSTDDFRSSIFDDRKKEIDENENSEVSNQEETPNHTEETIEDHSTETSEILQIPHTSVTPEKTEEKIQIETKKPDTASTQASPAEEAILSLVDERTKVKVLGSVSALNGAVTLTVRPLTSPTLIGQDYDLYDISLYNQKGERVSVTGEVTVLLPSKGKVEKVYYVLNNMKESLPFYQNQEQTEVLFKVPHFSQYALIYSKKQEIKQPVESPKPLSIQSNPFFLSTSRQEKMPVQSEVQTKTDKNTQTLPNTNSSNSLLSVIGLFLASLGLSSLIRKKD
;
A
#
# COMPACT_ATOMS: atom_id res chain seq x y z
N MET A 1 5.74 -20.97 -13.31
CA MET A 1 7.11 -20.66 -13.78
C MET A 1 7.25 -21.36 -15.13
N SER A 2 7.59 -20.75 -16.25
CA SER A 2 7.77 -19.33 -16.63
C SER A 2 6.86 -19.07 -17.86
N SER A 3 6.41 -17.88 -18.26
CA SER A 3 7.00 -16.55 -18.15
C SER A 3 5.88 -15.49 -18.16
N LYS A 4 5.93 -14.52 -17.23
CA LYS A 4 5.16 -13.27 -17.34
C LYS A 4 6.06 -12.22 -17.99
N LYS A 5 5.73 -11.77 -19.19
CA LYS A 5 6.23 -10.49 -19.73
C LYS A 5 5.07 -9.50 -19.75
N ASN A 6 5.14 -8.52 -18.86
CA ASN A 6 4.18 -7.42 -18.79
C ASN A 6 4.31 -6.56 -20.05
N ILE A 7 3.20 -5.98 -20.50
CA ILE A 7 3.20 -4.83 -21.41
C ILE A 7 2.43 -3.72 -20.70
N LEU A 8 3.16 -2.86 -19.98
CA LEU A 8 2.63 -1.52 -19.72
C LEU A 8 2.61 -0.77 -21.04
N ARG A 9 1.52 -0.05 -21.34
CA ARG A 9 1.57 1.03 -22.32
C ARG A 9 1.98 2.31 -21.61
N GLN A 10 3.26 2.66 -21.71
CA GLN A 10 3.66 4.05 -21.49
C GLN A 10 3.22 4.86 -22.72
N LEU A 11 2.41 5.90 -22.50
CA LEU A 11 2.20 6.99 -23.45
C LEU A 11 3.19 8.11 -23.12
N THR A 12 3.85 8.65 -24.14
CA THR A 12 4.96 9.60 -23.97
C THR A 12 4.48 11.04 -24.04
N LEU A 13 3.95 11.54 -22.93
CA LEU A 13 3.68 12.97 -22.68
C LEU A 13 4.30 13.42 -21.35
N SER A 14 4.38 14.74 -21.15
CA SER A 14 5.33 15.37 -20.21
C SER A 14 5.11 15.03 -18.74
N SER A 15 3.91 14.58 -18.38
CA SER A 15 3.55 14.09 -17.04
C SER A 15 2.88 12.72 -17.19
N THR A 16 3.61 11.63 -16.97
CA THR A 16 3.07 10.28 -17.22
C THR A 16 2.22 9.79 -16.04
N ILE A 17 0.95 10.20 -16.02
CA ILE A 17 -0.09 9.66 -15.14
C ILE A 17 -0.26 8.16 -15.41
N LEU A 18 -0.48 7.37 -14.35
CA LEU A 18 -0.62 5.92 -14.43
C LEU A 18 -2.06 5.52 -14.81
N ILE A 19 -2.49 5.97 -15.99
CA ILE A 19 -3.85 5.78 -16.53
C ILE A 19 -4.16 4.27 -16.63
N PHE A 20 -5.22 3.83 -15.93
CA PHE A 20 -5.82 2.53 -16.16
C PHE A 20 -6.28 2.44 -17.63
N ALA A 21 -5.83 1.42 -18.36
CA ALA A 21 -6.42 1.10 -19.65
C ALA A 21 -7.90 0.75 -19.44
N ALA A 22 -8.81 1.49 -20.07
CA ALA A 22 -10.25 1.24 -20.07
C ALA A 22 -10.56 -0.06 -20.84
N SER A 23 -10.28 -1.20 -20.20
CA SER A 23 -10.57 -2.52 -20.75
C SER A 23 -10.63 -3.59 -19.66
N LEU A 24 -11.30 -3.29 -18.55
CA LEU A 24 -11.91 -4.26 -17.63
C LEU A 24 -12.87 -3.52 -16.68
N SER A 25 -14.03 -4.10 -16.43
CA SER A 25 -15.07 -3.54 -15.55
C SER A 25 -14.60 -3.45 -14.09
N GLY A 26 -15.23 -2.56 -13.31
CA GLY A 26 -15.23 -2.71 -11.85
C GLY A 26 -15.92 -4.02 -11.48
N TRP A 27 -15.25 -4.87 -10.71
CA TRP A 27 -15.84 -6.11 -10.20
C TRP A 27 -16.61 -5.80 -8.91
N SER A 28 -17.90 -6.14 -8.87
CA SER A 28 -18.65 -6.18 -7.62
C SER A 28 -18.22 -7.40 -6.79
N TYR A 29 -18.20 -7.24 -5.47
CA TYR A 29 -17.94 -8.35 -4.55
C TYR A 29 -19.19 -9.24 -4.47
N ALA A 30 -19.19 -10.35 -5.23
CA ALA A 30 -20.27 -11.33 -5.27
C ALA A 30 -19.81 -12.75 -4.85
N ASP A 31 -18.63 -12.85 -4.19
CA ASP A 31 -18.01 -14.15 -3.86
C ASP A 31 -18.78 -14.95 -2.80
N GLU A 32 -19.51 -14.30 -1.87
CA GLU A 32 -20.20 -14.97 -0.74
C GLU A 32 -21.49 -15.73 -1.09
N VAL A 33 -21.92 -15.76 -2.37
CA VAL A 33 -23.06 -16.59 -2.82
C VAL A 33 -22.61 -17.82 -3.63
N SER A 34 -21.31 -17.92 -3.96
CA SER A 34 -20.78 -18.99 -4.84
C SER A 34 -20.36 -20.28 -4.11
N GLU A 35 -20.01 -20.22 -2.81
CA GLU A 35 -19.50 -21.38 -2.07
C GLU A 35 -20.58 -22.42 -1.67
N ALA A 36 -21.87 -22.14 -1.93
CA ALA A 36 -22.96 -23.05 -1.60
C ALA A 36 -23.04 -24.33 -2.46
N ASN A 37 -22.38 -24.36 -3.63
CA ASN A 37 -22.59 -25.39 -4.67
C ASN A 37 -21.36 -26.26 -5.01
N ASN A 38 -20.58 -26.63 -3.99
CA ASN A 38 -19.56 -27.70 -4.11
C ASN A 38 -19.71 -28.76 -3.00
N GLN A 39 -20.68 -29.67 -3.18
CA GLN A 39 -20.79 -30.93 -2.44
C GLN A 39 -20.18 -32.07 -3.27
N PRO A 40 -18.91 -32.48 -3.03
CA PRO A 40 -18.27 -33.55 -3.78
C PRO A 40 -18.71 -34.93 -3.30
N GLN A 41 -19.88 -35.40 -3.72
CA GLN A 41 -20.20 -36.83 -3.64
C GLN A 41 -19.48 -37.62 -4.74
N THR A 42 -18.32 -38.21 -4.42
CA THR A 42 -18.06 -39.65 -4.70
C THR A 42 -16.74 -40.14 -4.08
N GLY A 43 -16.84 -41.22 -3.29
CA GLY A 43 -15.87 -42.32 -3.32
C GLY A 43 -14.42 -42.05 -2.87
N THR A 44 -14.20 -41.64 -1.61
CA THR A 44 -12.90 -41.85 -0.96
C THR A 44 -12.66 -43.35 -0.73
N THR A 45 -11.94 -44.00 -1.63
CA THR A 45 -11.26 -45.26 -1.31
C THR A 45 -10.10 -44.96 -0.37
N ASN A 46 -10.07 -45.61 0.80
CA ASN A 46 -9.00 -45.44 1.80
C ASN A 46 -7.64 -45.85 1.25
N HIS A 47 -6.86 -44.90 0.74
CA HIS A 47 -5.41 -45.01 0.72
C HIS A 47 -4.88 -44.68 2.12
N LEU A 48 -4.11 -45.63 2.67
CA LEU A 48 -3.54 -45.54 4.01
C LEU A 48 -2.64 -44.31 4.15
N GLN A 49 -2.72 -43.65 5.31
CA GLN A 49 -1.70 -42.68 5.71
C GLN A 49 -0.33 -43.38 5.81
N PRO A 50 0.78 -42.72 5.44
CA PRO A 50 2.04 -43.01 6.11
C PRO A 50 1.86 -42.62 7.59
N GLU A 51 2.03 -43.60 8.46
CA GLU A 51 1.82 -43.48 9.90
C GLU A 51 2.76 -42.41 10.48
N LEU A 52 2.23 -41.48 11.28
CA LEU A 52 3.09 -40.60 12.08
C LEU A 52 3.73 -41.46 13.17
N ALA A 53 5.02 -41.74 13.00
CA ALA A 53 5.82 -42.36 14.05
C ALA A 53 5.98 -41.37 15.22
N ASN A 54 5.05 -41.45 16.18
CA ASN A 54 5.39 -41.14 17.57
C ASN A 54 6.63 -41.97 17.94
N PRO A 55 7.55 -41.46 18.78
CA PRO A 55 8.63 -42.26 19.33
C PRO A 55 8.07 -43.30 20.30
N THR A 56 7.60 -44.43 19.78
CA THR A 56 7.28 -45.61 20.58
C THR A 56 8.57 -46.11 21.23
N THR A 57 8.62 -46.06 22.56
CA THR A 57 9.62 -46.73 23.39
C THR A 57 9.86 -48.16 22.89
N GLU A 58 11.10 -48.52 22.59
CA GLU A 58 11.41 -49.87 22.07
C GLU A 58 10.99 -50.94 23.08
N ASN A 59 10.01 -51.75 22.68
CA ASN A 59 9.46 -52.81 23.51
C ASN A 59 10.38 -54.04 23.50
N THR A 60 11.52 -53.94 24.19
CA THR A 60 12.37 -55.11 24.48
C THR A 60 11.60 -56.08 25.37
N SER A 61 11.60 -57.36 24.99
CA SER A 61 10.77 -58.39 25.63
C SER A 61 10.99 -58.48 27.15
N PRO A 62 9.93 -58.76 27.95
CA PRO A 62 10.02 -58.70 29.40
C PRO A 62 10.91 -59.82 29.97
N LEU A 63 12.16 -59.48 30.26
CA LEU A 63 12.94 -60.16 31.27
C LEU A 63 12.33 -59.81 32.63
N ILE A 64 11.72 -60.81 33.27
CA ILE A 64 11.21 -60.69 34.64
C ILE A 64 12.41 -60.59 35.58
N ASN A 65 12.84 -59.35 35.85
CA ASN A 65 13.73 -59.04 36.97
C ASN A 65 12.88 -58.47 38.10
N ASP A 66 12.87 -59.22 39.20
CA ASP A 66 12.08 -58.97 40.41
C ASP A 66 12.65 -57.75 41.16
N THR A 67 12.11 -56.57 40.87
CA THR A 67 12.40 -55.32 41.60
C THR A 67 11.11 -54.77 42.20
N THR A 68 11.08 -54.78 43.53
CA THR A 68 9.95 -54.37 44.37
C THR A 68 9.47 -52.96 44.07
N GLU A 69 8.14 -52.79 43.97
CA GLU A 69 7.50 -51.48 44.08
C GLU A 69 7.92 -50.81 45.41
N GLN A 70 8.62 -49.68 45.35
CA GLN A 70 8.74 -48.80 46.50
C GLN A 70 7.52 -47.89 46.56
N GLU A 71 6.62 -48.16 47.50
CA GLU A 71 5.51 -47.27 47.82
C GLU A 71 6.05 -45.90 48.27
N GLY A 72 5.72 -44.82 47.54
CA GLY A 72 5.74 -43.45 48.09
C GLY A 72 6.71 -42.42 47.50
N THR A 73 7.28 -42.62 46.31
CA THR A 73 7.95 -41.51 45.59
C THR A 73 6.95 -40.40 45.26
N SER A 74 7.18 -39.19 45.78
CA SER A 74 6.36 -38.01 45.47
C SER A 74 6.62 -37.51 44.05
N GLU A 75 5.64 -36.81 43.47
CA GLU A 75 5.78 -36.14 42.17
C GLU A 75 7.02 -35.22 42.12
N THR A 76 7.27 -34.50 43.22
CA THR A 76 8.48 -33.70 43.48
C THR A 76 9.78 -34.51 43.35
N GLN A 77 9.84 -35.73 43.91
CA GLN A 77 11.02 -36.59 43.82
C GLN A 77 11.24 -37.11 42.38
N THR A 78 10.15 -37.39 41.66
CA THR A 78 10.21 -37.79 40.24
C THR A 78 10.73 -36.66 39.35
N ILE A 79 10.26 -35.43 39.55
CA ILE A 79 10.75 -34.25 38.82
C ILE A 79 12.23 -33.98 39.15
N ALA A 80 12.60 -34.06 40.44
CA ALA A 80 13.99 -33.93 40.88
C ALA A 80 14.92 -34.98 40.22
N LEU A 81 14.44 -36.22 40.02
CA LEU A 81 15.17 -37.29 39.33
C LEU A 81 15.32 -37.05 37.83
N GLU A 82 14.28 -36.60 37.12
CA GLU A 82 14.42 -36.23 35.71
C GLU A 82 15.37 -35.03 35.53
N ASN A 83 15.31 -34.05 36.42
CA ASN A 83 16.22 -32.91 36.41
C ASN A 83 17.67 -33.30 36.75
N ALA A 84 17.88 -34.29 37.62
CA ALA A 84 19.20 -34.86 37.88
C ALA A 84 19.84 -35.44 36.61
N LYS A 85 19.07 -36.08 35.72
CA LYS A 85 19.57 -36.60 34.43
C LYS A 85 20.01 -35.48 33.48
N VAL A 86 19.33 -34.32 33.51
CA VAL A 86 19.71 -33.14 32.69
C VAL A 86 21.00 -32.49 33.21
N LEU A 87 21.22 -32.49 34.54
CA LEU A 87 22.37 -31.87 35.19
C LEU A 87 23.61 -32.77 35.28
N LEU A 88 23.42 -34.09 35.38
CA LEU A 88 24.46 -35.13 35.47
C LEU A 88 24.20 -36.26 34.45
N PRO A 89 24.32 -36.00 33.14
CA PRO A 89 23.94 -36.93 32.07
C PRO A 89 24.82 -38.18 31.94
N TYR A 90 25.92 -38.27 32.70
CA TYR A 90 26.86 -39.40 32.70
C TYR A 90 27.00 -40.11 34.06
N ALA A 91 26.29 -39.63 35.09
CA ALA A 91 26.21 -40.30 36.38
C ALA A 91 25.28 -41.51 36.31
N ASP A 92 25.48 -42.53 37.16
CA ASP A 92 24.59 -43.69 37.17
C ASP A 92 23.22 -43.39 37.84
N GLU A 93 22.22 -44.26 37.64
CA GLU A 93 20.86 -44.05 38.17
C GLU A 93 20.82 -43.89 39.70
N SER A 94 21.76 -44.52 40.43
CA SER A 94 21.86 -44.41 41.88
C SER A 94 22.54 -43.10 42.31
N GLU A 95 23.53 -42.63 41.55
CA GLU A 95 24.12 -41.31 41.72
C GLU A 95 23.12 -40.18 41.41
N GLN A 96 22.31 -40.35 40.36
CA GLN A 96 21.24 -39.42 39.98
C GLN A 96 20.10 -39.41 41.02
N ALA A 97 19.69 -40.57 41.55
CA ALA A 97 18.73 -40.63 42.65
C ALA A 97 19.27 -39.98 43.94
N ALA A 98 20.50 -40.31 44.33
CA ALA A 98 21.18 -39.70 45.47
C ALA A 98 21.55 -38.21 45.22
N TYR A 99 21.43 -37.71 44.00
CA TYR A 99 21.51 -36.28 43.67
C TYR A 99 20.14 -35.61 43.80
N ALA A 100 19.08 -36.23 43.30
CA ALA A 100 17.71 -35.76 43.44
C ALA A 100 17.30 -35.57 44.91
N GLU A 101 17.69 -36.50 45.79
CA GLU A 101 17.51 -36.38 47.26
C GLU A 101 18.21 -35.16 47.91
N LYS A 102 19.16 -34.50 47.21
CA LYS A 102 19.84 -33.27 47.68
C LYS A 102 19.15 -31.99 47.21
N ILE A 103 18.24 -32.08 46.24
CA ILE A 103 17.46 -30.94 45.76
C ILE A 103 16.35 -30.68 46.79
N ALA A 104 16.19 -29.44 47.23
CA ALA A 104 15.16 -29.10 48.20
C ALA A 104 13.77 -29.25 47.57
N ALA A 105 12.79 -29.75 48.33
CA ALA A 105 11.44 -30.01 47.83
C ALA A 105 10.65 -28.74 47.43
N ASP A 106 11.16 -27.56 47.81
CA ASP A 106 10.69 -26.23 47.47
C ASP A 106 11.60 -25.48 46.46
N ASP A 107 12.70 -26.11 46.00
CA ASP A 107 13.51 -25.60 44.87
C ASP A 107 12.80 -25.91 43.54
N LYS A 108 12.90 -25.01 42.55
CA LYS A 108 12.26 -25.20 41.26
C LYS A 108 12.77 -26.44 40.51
N LEU A 109 14.01 -26.85 40.76
CA LEU A 109 14.59 -28.12 40.30
C LEU A 109 13.87 -29.37 40.83
N ALA A 110 12.98 -29.26 41.82
CA ALA A 110 12.12 -30.33 42.28
C ALA A 110 10.63 -30.13 41.92
N THR A 111 10.20 -28.94 41.49
CA THR A 111 8.79 -28.65 41.18
C THR A 111 8.48 -28.51 39.68
N THR A 112 9.48 -28.28 38.83
CA THR A 112 9.29 -28.05 37.40
C THR A 112 10.38 -28.74 36.60
N LYS A 113 10.03 -29.45 35.51
CA LYS A 113 11.03 -30.13 34.67
C LYS A 113 11.91 -29.14 33.91
N LEU A 114 13.19 -29.45 33.78
CA LEU A 114 14.13 -28.81 32.87
C LEU A 114 13.94 -29.34 31.45
N THR A 115 13.97 -28.45 30.46
CA THR A 115 14.19 -28.83 29.06
C THR A 115 15.68 -28.78 28.71
N ALA A 116 16.40 -27.76 29.20
CA ALA A 116 17.82 -27.56 28.93
C ALA A 116 18.60 -26.92 30.08
N ALA A 117 19.89 -27.23 30.12
CA ALA A 117 20.90 -26.56 30.91
C ALA A 117 21.99 -26.00 29.96
N VAL A 118 22.23 -24.69 29.99
CA VAL A 118 23.13 -23.98 29.04
C VAL A 118 24.25 -23.26 29.80
N THR A 119 25.48 -23.63 29.51
CA THR A 119 26.69 -23.01 30.07
C THR A 119 26.86 -21.56 29.59
N MET A 120 27.27 -20.67 30.50
CA MET A 120 27.46 -19.25 30.22
C MET A 120 28.76 -18.70 30.81
N GLN A 121 29.29 -17.65 30.18
CA GLN A 121 30.25 -16.74 30.76
C GLN A 121 29.55 -15.39 30.95
N ASP A 122 29.36 -14.97 32.18
CA ASP A 122 28.66 -13.74 32.59
C ASP A 122 27.23 -13.69 32.04
N ASN A 123 26.99 -13.00 30.92
CA ASN A 123 25.69 -12.97 30.22
C ASN A 123 25.78 -13.55 28.79
N GLU A 124 26.94 -14.05 28.36
CA GLU A 124 27.14 -14.69 27.05
C GLU A 124 26.95 -16.23 27.13
N VAL A 125 26.25 -16.80 26.13
CA VAL A 125 26.07 -18.25 25.99
C VAL A 125 27.36 -18.90 25.47
N ILE A 126 27.83 -19.94 26.18
CA ILE A 126 29.02 -20.72 25.82
C ILE A 126 28.57 -22.11 25.35
N THR A 127 28.50 -22.30 24.03
CA THR A 127 28.20 -23.59 23.37
C THR A 127 29.42 -24.51 23.25
N ASP A 128 30.64 -23.98 23.21
CA ASP A 128 31.87 -24.78 23.22
C ASP A 128 32.69 -24.49 24.48
N VAL A 129 32.68 -25.44 25.41
CA VAL A 129 33.30 -25.37 26.74
C VAL A 129 34.82 -25.64 26.69
N TYR A 130 35.31 -26.31 25.64
CA TYR A 130 36.72 -26.70 25.53
C TYR A 130 37.66 -25.49 25.41
N GLY A 131 38.66 -25.41 26.30
CA GLY A 131 39.55 -24.25 26.45
C GLY A 131 38.88 -23.03 27.09
N LYS A 132 37.67 -23.19 27.65
CA LYS A 132 36.88 -22.16 28.35
C LYS A 132 36.29 -22.69 29.66
N GLU A 133 36.74 -23.86 30.13
CA GLU A 133 36.21 -24.57 31.29
C GLU A 133 36.26 -23.70 32.55
N ASN A 134 37.37 -22.96 32.72
CA ASN A 134 37.58 -22.02 33.82
C ASN A 134 36.95 -20.63 33.60
N LYS A 135 36.24 -20.41 32.49
CA LYS A 135 35.50 -19.17 32.19
C LYS A 135 34.00 -19.34 32.34
N VAL A 136 33.48 -20.55 32.17
CA VAL A 136 32.08 -20.87 32.46
C VAL A 136 31.83 -20.64 33.95
N ASN A 137 31.02 -19.61 34.24
CA ASN A 137 30.76 -19.13 35.61
C ASN A 137 29.26 -19.05 35.95
N LYS A 138 28.37 -19.28 34.98
CA LYS A 138 26.93 -19.43 35.21
C LYS A 138 26.33 -20.58 34.41
N LEU A 139 25.18 -21.06 34.89
CA LEU A 139 24.29 -21.98 34.21
C LEU A 139 22.92 -21.32 34.01
N LEU A 140 22.43 -21.31 32.78
CA LEU A 140 21.04 -20.99 32.45
C LEU A 140 20.25 -22.29 32.44
N LEU A 141 19.31 -22.39 33.37
CA LEU A 141 18.32 -23.46 33.45
C LEU A 141 17.06 -23.00 32.73
N HIS A 142 16.55 -23.77 31.77
CA HIS A 142 15.28 -23.50 31.09
C HIS A 142 14.29 -24.63 31.38
N TYR A 143 13.05 -24.25 31.70
CA TYR A 143 12.03 -25.14 32.25
C TYR A 143 10.87 -25.41 31.26
N GLU A 144 10.11 -26.47 31.51
CA GLU A 144 8.93 -26.87 30.73
C GLU A 144 7.79 -25.82 30.76
N ASP A 145 7.80 -24.92 31.76
CA ASP A 145 6.92 -23.73 31.83
C ASP A 145 7.45 -22.50 31.06
N ASN A 146 8.50 -22.69 30.24
CA ASN A 146 9.19 -21.68 29.42
C ASN A 146 9.85 -20.53 30.22
N SER A 147 10.05 -20.71 31.53
CA SER A 147 10.83 -19.79 32.37
C SER A 147 12.32 -20.15 32.43
N VAL A 148 13.16 -19.20 32.87
CA VAL A 148 14.60 -19.41 33.10
C VAL A 148 15.01 -19.13 34.55
N GLU A 149 16.03 -19.85 35.01
CA GLU A 149 16.84 -19.45 36.17
C GLU A 149 18.32 -19.33 35.78
N TYR A 150 19.03 -18.40 36.43
CA TYR A 150 20.49 -18.25 36.30
C TYR A 150 21.14 -18.63 37.62
N LYS A 151 22.02 -19.63 37.59
CA LYS A 151 22.71 -20.20 38.76
C LYS A 151 24.23 -20.00 38.64
N ASP A 152 24.93 -19.88 39.76
CA ASP A 152 26.40 -19.73 39.75
C ASP A 152 27.09 -21.09 39.50
N LEU A 153 28.10 -21.10 38.63
CA LEU A 153 28.99 -22.25 38.41
C LEU A 153 30.42 -21.96 38.89
N ILE A 154 31.04 -22.95 39.53
CA ILE A 154 32.46 -22.94 39.88
C ILE A 154 33.11 -24.21 39.33
N TYR A 155 33.91 -24.07 38.27
CA TYR A 155 34.73 -25.16 37.70
C TYR A 155 35.59 -25.85 38.78
N LYS A 156 35.69 -27.18 38.69
CA LYS A 156 36.50 -28.01 39.58
C LYS A 156 37.64 -28.67 38.84
N GLU A 157 37.31 -29.56 37.93
CA GLU A 157 38.26 -30.37 37.18
C GLU A 157 37.62 -30.90 35.91
N THR A 158 38.45 -31.48 35.04
CA THR A 158 38.00 -32.27 33.90
C THR A 158 38.50 -33.70 34.13
N ASP A 159 37.60 -34.68 34.09
CA ASP A 159 37.91 -36.05 34.47
C ASP A 159 38.71 -36.83 33.39
N GLY A 160 39.06 -38.08 33.70
CA GLY A 160 39.78 -38.97 32.78
C GLY A 160 38.99 -39.38 31.52
N ASN A 161 37.67 -39.21 31.52
CA ASN A 161 36.79 -39.44 30.37
C ASN A 161 36.59 -38.15 29.54
N LYS A 162 37.16 -37.03 29.99
CA LYS A 162 37.06 -35.67 29.42
C LYS A 162 35.71 -34.97 29.63
N HIS A 163 35.02 -35.21 30.75
CA HIS A 163 33.88 -34.38 31.14
C HIS A 163 34.32 -33.30 32.12
N ALA A 164 33.89 -32.05 31.91
CA ALA A 164 34.17 -30.93 32.82
C ALA A 164 33.13 -30.87 33.94
N HIS A 165 33.60 -30.81 35.18
CA HIS A 165 32.77 -30.84 36.38
C HIS A 165 32.74 -29.48 37.08
N TYR A 166 31.53 -29.05 37.44
CA TYR A 166 31.26 -27.77 38.08
C TYR A 166 30.49 -27.98 39.38
N GLN A 167 30.73 -27.11 40.37
CA GLN A 167 29.84 -26.94 41.51
C GLN A 167 28.76 -25.90 41.15
N LEU A 168 27.51 -26.27 41.41
CA LEU A 168 26.30 -25.48 41.18
C LEU A 168 25.73 -25.04 42.53
N ASP A 169 25.37 -23.76 42.69
CA ASP A 169 24.72 -23.20 43.90
C ASP A 169 25.30 -23.68 45.25
N LYS A 170 26.63 -23.83 45.31
CA LYS A 170 27.45 -24.24 46.47
C LYS A 170 27.21 -25.66 47.02
N ALA A 171 26.08 -26.32 46.76
CA ALA A 171 25.77 -27.66 47.27
C ALA A 171 25.56 -28.73 46.17
N LEU A 172 25.25 -28.30 44.95
CA LEU A 172 24.96 -29.17 43.82
C LEU A 172 26.17 -29.26 42.86
N ALA A 173 26.03 -30.11 41.84
CA ALA A 173 27.06 -30.39 40.85
C ALA A 173 26.45 -30.41 39.44
N TYR A 174 27.23 -30.07 38.43
CA TYR A 174 26.81 -30.01 37.04
C TYR A 174 27.92 -30.47 36.09
N THR A 175 27.54 -31.25 35.08
CA THR A 175 28.42 -31.80 34.05
C THR A 175 27.76 -31.61 32.67
N PRO A 176 28.31 -30.79 31.76
CA PRO A 176 27.73 -30.61 30.43
C PRO A 176 27.72 -31.92 29.61
N LYS A 177 26.73 -32.09 28.73
CA LYS A 177 26.68 -33.14 27.68
C LYS A 177 27.84 -33.07 26.64
N GLN A 178 28.82 -32.19 26.80
CA GLN A 178 29.96 -32.04 25.88
C GLN A 178 31.14 -32.90 26.35
N VAL A 179 31.70 -33.70 25.45
CA VAL A 179 33.05 -34.28 25.63
C VAL A 179 34.10 -33.21 25.35
N VAL A 180 34.90 -32.89 26.37
CA VAL A 180 35.88 -31.79 26.38
C VAL A 180 37.19 -32.25 25.73
N THR A 181 37.13 -32.55 24.44
CA THR A 181 38.25 -33.05 23.63
C THR A 181 38.69 -32.04 22.56
N PRO A 182 39.98 -31.97 22.20
CA PRO A 182 40.36 -31.40 20.91
C PRO A 182 39.69 -32.18 19.78
N LEU A 183 39.32 -31.46 18.72
CA LEU A 183 38.78 -32.01 17.46
C LEU A 183 39.64 -31.59 16.27
N GLU A 184 40.87 -31.16 16.52
CA GLU A 184 41.77 -30.53 15.55
C GLU A 184 41.96 -31.36 14.28
N ASP A 185 42.16 -32.68 14.38
CA ASP A 185 42.35 -33.55 13.22
C ASP A 185 41.06 -33.77 12.40
N VAL A 186 39.90 -33.66 13.04
CA VAL A 186 38.59 -33.69 12.37
C VAL A 186 38.36 -32.37 11.64
N LEU A 187 38.60 -31.25 12.32
CA LEU A 187 38.48 -29.91 11.77
C LEU A 187 39.50 -29.66 10.64
N ASN A 188 40.70 -30.23 10.71
CA ASN A 188 41.72 -30.13 9.65
C ASN A 188 41.28 -30.83 8.34
N GLN A 189 40.51 -31.92 8.43
CA GLN A 189 39.93 -32.60 7.26
C GLN A 189 38.79 -31.80 6.62
N LEU A 190 37.98 -31.11 7.44
CA LEU A 190 36.80 -30.37 6.98
C LEU A 190 37.12 -28.93 6.53
N GLU A 191 38.03 -28.25 7.20
CA GLU A 191 38.28 -26.81 7.01
C GLU A 191 38.68 -26.46 5.57
N LYS A 192 39.63 -27.19 4.98
CA LYS A 192 40.08 -26.88 3.62
C LYS A 192 38.97 -27.10 2.58
N PRO A 193 38.31 -28.28 2.48
CA PRO A 193 37.22 -28.49 1.54
C PRO A 193 36.05 -27.51 1.68
N LEU A 194 35.77 -27.02 2.89
CA LEU A 194 34.74 -26.00 3.14
C LEU A 194 35.20 -24.59 2.73
N LYS A 195 36.47 -24.23 2.93
CA LYS A 195 37.05 -22.95 2.48
C LYS A 195 37.29 -22.89 0.97
N GLU A 196 37.31 -24.03 0.26
CA GLU A 196 37.45 -24.10 -1.20
C GLU A 196 36.11 -23.94 -1.96
N VAL A 197 34.96 -23.98 -1.28
CA VAL A 197 33.65 -23.68 -1.90
C VAL A 197 33.56 -22.18 -2.22
N GLN A 198 32.98 -21.82 -3.36
CA GLN A 198 32.74 -20.42 -3.74
C GLN A 198 31.24 -20.12 -3.79
N TYR A 199 30.79 -19.00 -3.23
CA TYR A 199 29.37 -18.64 -3.14
C TYR A 199 28.66 -18.63 -4.51
N LYS A 200 29.36 -18.19 -5.56
CA LYS A 200 28.88 -18.15 -6.94
C LYS A 200 29.62 -19.20 -7.79
N SER A 201 29.28 -20.49 -7.61
CA SER A 201 29.89 -21.63 -8.33
C SER A 201 28.85 -22.62 -8.87
N SER A 202 29.26 -23.43 -9.85
CA SER A 202 28.42 -24.49 -10.45
C SER A 202 27.87 -25.48 -9.44
N GLU A 203 28.67 -25.80 -8.42
CA GLU A 203 28.35 -26.78 -7.37
C GLU A 203 27.30 -26.19 -6.42
N VAL A 204 27.43 -24.91 -6.06
CA VAL A 204 26.44 -24.17 -5.27
C VAL A 204 25.13 -24.00 -6.05
N TYR A 205 25.19 -23.67 -7.34
CA TYR A 205 24.00 -23.58 -8.19
C TYR A 205 23.26 -24.92 -8.29
N GLN A 206 24.00 -26.03 -8.41
CA GLN A 206 23.43 -27.37 -8.40
C GLN A 206 22.84 -27.73 -7.03
N ALA A 207 23.53 -27.45 -5.92
CA ALA A 207 23.03 -27.67 -4.57
C ALA A 207 21.73 -26.91 -4.27
N LEU A 208 21.56 -25.72 -4.87
CA LEU A 208 20.37 -24.88 -4.76
C LEU A 208 19.30 -25.15 -5.82
N ASN A 209 19.50 -26.11 -6.72
CA ASN A 209 18.62 -26.42 -7.87
C ASN A 209 18.35 -25.21 -8.79
N ILE A 210 19.37 -24.38 -9.05
CA ILE A 210 19.25 -23.18 -9.90
C ILE A 210 19.68 -23.51 -11.34
N THR A 211 18.75 -23.39 -12.30
CA THR A 211 18.99 -23.71 -13.73
C THR A 211 19.00 -22.48 -14.65
N GLU A 212 18.49 -21.33 -14.21
CA GLU A 212 18.39 -20.10 -14.98
C GLU A 212 18.96 -18.92 -14.18
N LYS A 213 19.71 -18.03 -14.85
CA LYS A 213 20.25 -16.77 -14.29
C LYS A 213 20.93 -16.93 -12.90
N PRO A 214 21.87 -17.87 -12.72
CA PRO A 214 22.29 -18.29 -11.38
C PRO A 214 22.88 -17.17 -10.51
N GLU A 215 23.74 -16.32 -11.06
CA GLU A 215 24.32 -15.17 -10.34
C GLU A 215 23.22 -14.22 -9.83
N GLU A 216 22.24 -13.89 -10.68
CA GLU A 216 21.12 -13.01 -10.31
C GLU A 216 20.27 -13.61 -9.17
N VAL A 217 20.10 -14.94 -9.15
CA VAL A 217 19.40 -15.66 -8.09
C VAL A 217 20.21 -15.68 -6.78
N MET A 218 21.54 -15.82 -6.84
CA MET A 218 22.41 -15.78 -5.65
C MET A 218 22.42 -14.42 -4.96
N ASP A 219 22.27 -13.33 -5.72
CA ASP A 219 22.17 -11.98 -5.14
C ASP A 219 20.90 -11.83 -4.29
N TYR A 220 19.74 -12.28 -4.79
CA TYR A 220 18.45 -12.19 -4.08
C TYR A 220 18.37 -13.01 -2.79
N LEU A 221 19.37 -13.85 -2.47
CA LEU A 221 19.44 -14.53 -1.17
C LEU A 221 20.00 -13.63 -0.07
N TYR A 222 20.76 -12.58 -0.44
CA TYR A 222 21.44 -11.65 0.48
C TYR A 222 22.38 -12.33 1.52
N LEU A 223 22.94 -13.50 1.17
CA LEU A 223 23.79 -14.29 2.07
C LEU A 223 25.31 -14.10 1.88
N GLU A 224 25.77 -13.47 0.81
CA GLU A 224 27.20 -13.46 0.40
C GLU A 224 28.16 -13.02 1.54
N SER A 225 27.87 -11.92 2.23
CA SER A 225 28.68 -11.44 3.37
C SER A 225 28.64 -12.41 4.56
N SER A 226 27.51 -13.08 4.81
CA SER A 226 27.38 -14.07 5.88
C SER A 226 28.12 -15.37 5.52
N PHE A 227 28.07 -15.79 4.26
CA PHE A 227 28.79 -16.95 3.75
C PHE A 227 30.31 -16.78 3.89
N VAL A 228 30.83 -15.60 3.51
CA VAL A 228 32.26 -15.26 3.72
C VAL A 228 32.61 -15.24 5.22
N ASN A 229 31.75 -14.67 6.08
CA ASN A 229 31.96 -14.68 7.53
C ASN A 229 31.98 -16.10 8.14
N VAL A 230 31.06 -16.98 7.71
CA VAL A 230 31.03 -18.40 8.10
C VAL A 230 32.27 -19.14 7.60
N GLN A 231 32.68 -18.96 6.35
CA GLN A 231 33.89 -19.62 5.81
C GLN A 231 35.16 -19.20 6.53
N GLN A 232 35.33 -17.91 6.86
CA GLN A 232 36.49 -17.42 7.61
C GLN A 232 36.59 -18.12 8.99
N ASN A 233 35.46 -18.28 9.68
CA ASN A 233 35.36 -18.80 11.04
C ASN A 233 34.94 -20.29 11.11
N ILE A 234 35.02 -21.02 9.99
CA ILE A 234 34.34 -22.32 9.82
C ILE A 234 34.69 -23.39 10.87
N ARG A 235 35.90 -23.33 11.45
CA ARG A 235 36.31 -24.25 12.53
C ARG A 235 35.38 -24.15 13.74
N ASP A 236 34.98 -22.95 14.15
CA ASP A 236 34.08 -22.74 15.29
C ASP A 236 32.67 -23.25 14.96
N PHE A 237 32.11 -22.81 13.82
CA PHE A 237 30.78 -23.24 13.38
C PHE A 237 30.65 -24.77 13.27
N ILE A 238 31.61 -25.45 12.64
CA ILE A 238 31.59 -26.92 12.47
C ILE A 238 31.88 -27.64 13.77
N LYS A 239 32.80 -27.14 14.62
CA LYS A 239 33.03 -27.73 15.94
C LYS A 239 31.74 -27.73 16.76
N LYS A 240 31.01 -26.61 16.77
CA LYS A 240 29.71 -26.49 17.47
C LYS A 240 28.64 -27.43 16.92
N VAL A 241 28.59 -27.68 15.60
CA VAL A 241 27.73 -28.75 15.05
C VAL A 241 28.12 -30.12 15.62
N LEU A 242 29.40 -30.47 15.57
CA LEU A 242 29.89 -31.80 15.96
C LEU A 242 29.76 -32.10 17.47
N ILE A 243 29.85 -31.10 18.35
CA ILE A 243 29.79 -31.30 19.82
C ILE A 243 28.38 -31.30 20.41
N HIS A 244 27.37 -30.83 19.67
CA HIS A 244 25.97 -30.82 20.15
C HIS A 244 25.09 -31.91 19.51
N ASP A 245 25.49 -32.52 18.39
CA ASP A 245 24.66 -33.50 17.70
C ASP A 245 24.62 -34.86 18.42
N GLU A 246 23.48 -35.16 19.04
CA GLU A 246 23.21 -36.40 19.77
C GLU A 246 23.01 -37.63 18.85
N SER A 247 23.41 -37.54 17.56
CA SER A 247 23.64 -38.68 16.68
C SER A 247 25.13 -38.98 16.41
N ILE A 248 26.05 -38.13 16.88
CA ILE A 248 27.49 -38.26 16.66
C ILE A 248 28.18 -38.64 17.97
N ASP A 249 28.63 -39.89 18.06
CA ASP A 249 29.47 -40.36 19.17
C ASP A 249 30.92 -39.92 18.93
N LEU A 250 31.32 -38.82 19.57
CA LEU A 250 32.69 -38.28 19.50
C LEU A 250 33.77 -39.20 20.10
N THR A 251 33.39 -40.28 20.80
CA THR A 251 34.34 -41.30 21.28
C THR A 251 34.55 -42.42 20.26
N ASN A 252 33.63 -42.58 19.30
CA ASN A 252 33.67 -43.60 18.26
C ASN A 252 34.15 -43.03 16.92
N ALA A 253 35.35 -43.46 16.51
CA ALA A 253 35.98 -43.02 15.27
C ALA A 253 35.15 -43.29 14.00
N GLU A 254 34.30 -44.33 13.97
CA GLU A 254 33.43 -44.64 12.83
C GLU A 254 32.24 -43.67 12.75
N SER A 255 31.68 -43.27 13.89
CA SER A 255 30.63 -42.24 13.97
C SER A 255 31.17 -40.87 13.55
N VAL A 256 32.34 -40.48 14.08
CA VAL A 256 33.03 -39.24 13.69
C VAL A 256 33.36 -39.23 12.19
N GLN A 257 33.87 -40.33 11.64
CA GLN A 257 34.19 -40.43 10.21
C GLN A 257 32.93 -40.34 9.33
N THR A 258 31.82 -40.97 9.76
CA THR A 258 30.53 -40.87 9.06
C THR A 258 30.01 -39.44 9.04
N ALA A 259 30.15 -38.69 10.14
CA ALA A 259 29.82 -37.27 10.18
C ALA A 259 30.72 -36.43 9.26
N VAL A 260 32.03 -36.69 9.23
CA VAL A 260 32.99 -36.04 8.31
C VAL A 260 32.58 -36.26 6.85
N GLU A 261 32.30 -37.51 6.46
CA GLU A 261 31.90 -37.84 5.09
C GLU A 261 30.53 -37.23 4.72
N THR A 262 29.60 -37.19 5.66
CA THR A 262 28.28 -36.54 5.49
C THR A 262 28.40 -35.04 5.26
N ILE A 263 29.26 -34.35 6.03
CA ILE A 263 29.56 -32.92 5.88
C ILE A 263 30.27 -32.67 4.53
N LEU A 264 31.29 -33.45 4.18
CA LEU A 264 32.03 -33.29 2.93
C LEU A 264 31.16 -33.54 1.68
N THR A 265 30.20 -34.46 1.77
CA THR A 265 29.23 -34.78 0.70
C THR A 265 28.18 -33.68 0.50
N ASN A 266 27.93 -32.85 1.52
CA ASN A 266 26.91 -31.79 1.50
C ASN A 266 27.49 -30.39 1.78
N LYS A 267 28.80 -30.20 1.60
CA LYS A 267 29.56 -29.04 2.07
C LYS A 267 29.00 -27.69 1.59
N GLU A 268 28.49 -27.61 0.36
CA GLU A 268 27.83 -26.43 -0.20
C GLU A 268 26.57 -26.07 0.61
N LYS A 269 25.73 -27.07 0.88
CA LYS A 269 24.49 -26.93 1.65
C LYS A 269 24.77 -26.58 3.11
N VAL A 270 25.75 -27.23 3.74
CA VAL A 270 26.15 -26.97 5.13
C VAL A 270 26.58 -25.51 5.29
N LEU A 271 27.43 -25.00 4.39
CA LEU A 271 27.87 -23.60 4.41
C LEU A 271 26.72 -22.61 4.17
N LEU A 272 25.83 -22.89 3.21
CA LEU A 272 24.66 -22.06 2.94
C LEU A 272 23.70 -22.02 4.14
N SER A 273 23.40 -23.17 4.76
CA SER A 273 22.53 -23.26 5.93
C SER A 273 23.12 -22.53 7.14
N LEU A 274 24.43 -22.67 7.38
CA LEU A 274 25.14 -21.89 8.41
C LEU A 274 25.09 -20.38 8.11
N ALA A 275 25.32 -19.97 6.86
CA ALA A 275 25.24 -18.57 6.44
C ALA A 275 23.83 -17.98 6.60
N TYR A 276 22.79 -18.76 6.29
CA TYR A 276 21.38 -18.38 6.45
C TYR A 276 21.00 -18.19 7.92
N LEU A 277 21.32 -19.16 8.78
CA LEU A 277 21.08 -19.06 10.23
C LEU A 277 21.89 -17.90 10.84
N ASN A 278 23.15 -17.73 10.44
CA ASN A 278 24.02 -16.64 10.93
C ASN A 278 23.53 -15.25 10.48
N ARG A 279 22.86 -15.15 9.33
CA ARG A 279 22.30 -13.88 8.83
C ARG A 279 20.96 -13.53 9.49
N TRP A 280 20.04 -14.49 9.63
CA TRP A 280 18.64 -14.19 9.94
C TRP A 280 18.18 -14.59 11.35
N TYR A 281 18.95 -15.38 12.12
CA TYR A 281 18.54 -15.87 13.44
C TYR A 281 19.43 -15.35 14.59
N ASP A 282 20.26 -14.34 14.32
CA ASP A 282 21.07 -13.60 15.31
C ASP A 282 20.26 -12.46 15.98
N VAL A 283 19.11 -12.84 16.53
CA VAL A 283 18.13 -11.93 17.15
C VAL A 283 18.48 -11.69 18.62
N ALA A 284 18.33 -10.44 19.08
CA ALA A 284 18.61 -10.04 20.46
C ALA A 284 17.37 -10.10 21.36
N TYR A 285 17.58 -10.50 22.62
CA TYR A 285 16.60 -10.58 23.70
C TYR A 285 17.26 -10.03 24.96
N GLY A 286 17.38 -8.70 25.03
CA GLY A 286 18.29 -8.04 25.96
C GLY A 286 19.75 -8.38 25.63
N ASP A 287 20.51 -8.79 26.64
CA ASP A 287 21.91 -9.21 26.47
C ASP A 287 22.08 -10.52 25.70
N ILE A 288 21.05 -11.39 25.68
CA ILE A 288 21.12 -12.73 25.08
C ILE A 288 20.82 -12.66 23.57
N LYS A 289 21.58 -13.43 22.79
CA LYS A 289 21.34 -13.62 21.35
C LYS A 289 20.93 -15.04 21.04
N SER A 290 19.85 -15.22 20.27
CA SER A 290 19.29 -16.54 19.96
C SER A 290 20.14 -17.39 19.02
N LYS A 291 21.17 -16.84 18.35
CA LYS A 291 21.94 -17.57 17.30
C LYS A 291 22.51 -18.90 17.79
N GLU A 292 23.28 -18.86 18.88
CA GLU A 292 23.93 -20.04 19.45
C GLU A 292 22.91 -21.10 19.89
N LEU A 293 21.77 -20.66 20.45
CA LEU A 293 20.69 -21.57 20.86
C LEU A 293 19.95 -22.16 19.64
N THR A 294 19.60 -21.33 18.67
CA THR A 294 18.86 -21.74 17.46
C THR A 294 19.66 -22.71 16.59
N MET A 295 20.97 -22.48 16.46
CA MET A 295 21.87 -23.34 15.69
C MET A 295 22.15 -24.68 16.39
N TYR A 296 22.38 -24.68 17.70
CA TYR A 296 23.04 -25.80 18.39
C TYR A 296 22.27 -26.40 19.57
N ARG A 297 21.23 -25.73 20.08
CA ARG A 297 20.48 -26.13 21.28
C ARG A 297 18.98 -26.22 20.97
N GLN A 298 18.62 -27.16 20.09
CA GLN A 298 17.24 -27.58 19.87
C GLN A 298 16.57 -28.09 21.17
N ASP A 299 17.36 -28.68 22.07
CA ASP A 299 16.97 -29.11 23.41
C ASP A 299 16.47 -27.99 24.31
N PHE A 300 16.78 -26.71 23.99
CA PHE A 300 16.19 -25.56 24.67
C PHE A 300 14.66 -25.61 24.68
N PHE A 301 14.04 -26.12 23.62
CA PHE A 301 12.58 -26.34 23.55
C PHE A 301 12.18 -27.83 23.67
N GLY A 302 13.01 -28.65 24.32
CA GLY A 302 12.75 -30.07 24.58
C GLY A 302 12.89 -30.99 23.35
N MET A 303 13.43 -30.49 22.24
CA MET A 303 13.67 -31.27 21.02
C MET A 303 15.03 -31.98 21.06
N LYS A 304 15.22 -33.04 20.27
CA LYS A 304 16.55 -33.69 20.18
C LYS A 304 17.57 -32.76 19.52
N ASN A 305 18.78 -32.63 20.08
CA ASN A 305 19.85 -31.87 19.43
C ASN A 305 20.40 -32.62 18.22
N GLN A 306 20.13 -32.07 17.04
CA GLN A 306 20.55 -32.62 15.74
C GLN A 306 20.93 -31.49 14.76
N PRO A 307 21.90 -30.62 15.11
CA PRO A 307 22.32 -29.48 14.29
C PRO A 307 22.81 -29.90 12.90
N LEU A 308 23.40 -31.10 12.70
CA LEU A 308 23.81 -31.54 11.37
C LEU A 308 22.59 -31.81 10.49
N GLU A 309 21.59 -32.53 11.00
CA GLU A 309 20.36 -32.82 10.25
C GLU A 309 19.51 -31.56 10.02
N LEU A 310 19.49 -30.60 10.96
CA LEU A 310 18.90 -29.27 10.74
C LEU A 310 19.55 -28.54 9.54
N LEU A 311 20.88 -28.55 9.46
CA LEU A 311 21.61 -27.93 8.35
C LEU A 311 21.40 -28.67 7.03
N LEU A 312 21.29 -30.01 7.04
CA LEU A 312 20.93 -30.81 5.86
C LEU A 312 19.48 -30.58 5.42
N LYS A 313 18.56 -30.41 6.37
CA LYS A 313 17.15 -30.07 6.13
C LYS A 313 17.01 -28.74 5.42
N ILE A 314 17.60 -27.66 5.95
CA ILE A 314 17.64 -26.34 5.28
C ILE A 314 18.35 -26.49 3.91
N GLY A 315 19.42 -27.29 3.88
CA GLY A 315 20.15 -27.71 2.68
C GLY A 315 19.31 -28.37 1.58
N SER A 316 18.16 -28.96 1.91
CA SER A 316 17.28 -29.67 0.98
C SER A 316 16.32 -28.76 0.21
N GLU A 317 16.12 -27.51 0.66
CA GLU A 317 15.00 -26.68 0.21
C GLU A 317 15.22 -25.96 -1.14
N GLY A 318 16.47 -25.95 -1.63
CA GLY A 318 16.89 -25.19 -2.80
C GLY A 318 16.80 -23.67 -2.60
N SER A 319 17.10 -22.90 -3.64
CA SER A 319 17.17 -21.42 -3.62
C SER A 319 15.98 -20.73 -2.93
N LYS A 320 14.75 -21.23 -3.10
CA LYS A 320 13.55 -20.68 -2.46
C LYS A 320 13.51 -20.79 -0.93
N GLY A 321 14.23 -21.76 -0.34
CA GLY A 321 14.37 -21.87 1.10
C GLY A 321 15.30 -20.82 1.71
N TYR A 322 16.24 -20.32 0.91
CA TYR A 322 17.21 -19.29 1.29
C TYR A 322 16.75 -17.87 0.95
N ASP A 323 15.88 -17.72 -0.05
CA ASP A 323 15.21 -16.46 -0.41
C ASP A 323 14.44 -15.89 0.82
N PRO A 324 14.91 -14.77 1.40
CA PRO A 324 14.32 -14.20 2.61
C PRO A 324 12.87 -13.77 2.43
N GLN A 325 12.37 -13.58 1.20
CA GLN A 325 10.94 -13.31 0.95
C GLN A 325 10.04 -14.52 1.26
N ASN A 326 10.60 -15.67 1.63
CA ASN A 326 9.87 -16.86 2.09
C ASN A 326 10.24 -17.31 3.52
N ASN A 327 11.01 -16.52 4.29
CA ASN A 327 11.52 -16.93 5.62
C ASN A 327 10.43 -17.48 6.56
N TYR A 328 9.25 -16.86 6.64
CA TYR A 328 8.13 -17.34 7.45
C TYR A 328 7.67 -18.74 7.02
N LYS A 329 7.62 -19.00 5.71
CA LYS A 329 7.16 -20.27 5.14
C LYS A 329 8.16 -21.40 5.35
N TYR A 330 9.45 -21.10 5.19
CA TYR A 330 10.50 -22.12 5.34
C TYR A 330 10.90 -22.34 6.80
N TYR A 331 10.72 -21.37 7.69
CA TYR A 331 10.71 -21.61 9.13
C TYR A 331 9.78 -22.79 9.48
N ALA A 332 8.49 -22.70 9.09
CA ALA A 332 7.48 -23.70 9.42
C ALA A 332 7.70 -25.08 8.76
N ARG A 333 8.54 -25.16 7.72
CA ARG A 333 8.84 -26.39 6.97
C ARG A 333 10.18 -27.03 7.34
N SER A 334 11.12 -26.24 7.85
CA SER A 334 12.53 -26.61 7.96
C SER A 334 13.12 -26.41 9.37
N LEU A 335 12.59 -25.47 10.18
CA LEU A 335 13.02 -25.22 11.56
C LEU A 335 11.98 -25.65 12.60
N ALA A 336 10.68 -25.54 12.34
CA ALA A 336 9.63 -25.99 13.25
C ALA A 336 9.81 -27.45 13.75
N PRO A 337 10.20 -28.43 12.90
CA PRO A 337 10.46 -29.81 13.34
C PRO A 337 11.66 -29.99 14.29
N PHE A 338 12.50 -28.97 14.45
CA PHE A 338 13.71 -28.96 15.29
C PHE A 338 13.58 -28.02 16.50
N THR A 339 12.44 -27.34 16.64
CA THR A 339 12.21 -26.31 17.68
C THR A 339 10.89 -26.52 18.42
N GLY A 340 9.98 -27.35 17.91
CA GLY A 340 8.68 -27.62 18.53
C GLY A 340 7.66 -26.48 18.41
N LYS A 341 8.01 -25.35 17.76
CA LYS A 341 7.16 -24.16 17.61
C LYS A 341 6.65 -24.08 16.17
N GLU A 342 5.33 -24.08 15.96
CA GLU A 342 4.71 -24.27 14.63
C GLU A 342 5.02 -23.16 13.61
N ASN A 343 5.18 -21.92 14.07
CA ASN A 343 5.33 -20.75 13.22
C ASN A 343 6.38 -19.77 13.77
N LEU A 344 6.83 -18.86 12.91
CA LEU A 344 7.93 -17.94 13.19
C LEU A 344 7.63 -16.98 14.38
N PRO A 345 6.46 -16.32 14.46
CA PRO A 345 6.05 -15.58 15.65
C PRO A 345 6.13 -16.41 16.94
N ALA A 346 5.51 -17.59 17.00
CA ALA A 346 5.50 -18.41 18.22
C ALA A 346 6.90 -18.79 18.71
N PHE A 347 7.86 -18.97 17.79
CA PHE A 347 9.28 -19.21 18.10
C PHE A 347 9.99 -17.97 18.67
N LEU A 348 9.78 -16.81 18.06
CA LEU A 348 10.33 -15.53 18.53
C LEU A 348 9.73 -15.13 19.90
N GLU A 349 8.40 -15.23 20.01
CA GLU A 349 7.65 -14.94 21.23
C GLU A 349 8.06 -15.88 22.39
N SER A 350 8.37 -17.16 22.12
CA SER A 350 8.87 -18.10 23.13
C SER A 350 10.23 -17.70 23.73
N TYR A 351 11.18 -17.22 22.92
CA TYR A 351 12.46 -16.70 23.45
C TYR A 351 12.27 -15.37 24.20
N ARG A 352 11.32 -14.54 23.78
CA ARG A 352 10.96 -13.30 24.48
C ARG A 352 10.30 -13.60 25.82
N GLU A 353 9.42 -14.59 25.92
CA GLU A 353 8.92 -15.10 27.21
C GLU A 353 10.06 -15.57 28.13
N ALA A 354 10.99 -16.38 27.59
CA ALA A 354 12.06 -16.97 28.38
C ALA A 354 13.04 -15.91 28.94
N PHE A 355 13.43 -14.91 28.14
CA PHE A 355 14.47 -13.94 28.53
C PHE A 355 13.97 -12.56 28.94
N LEU A 356 12.74 -12.19 28.56
CA LEU A 356 12.11 -10.88 28.81
C LEU A 356 10.62 -11.04 29.17
N PRO A 357 10.25 -11.83 30.19
CA PRO A 357 8.85 -12.16 30.50
C PRO A 357 7.97 -10.93 30.76
N GLU A 358 8.50 -9.92 31.44
CA GLU A 358 7.82 -8.67 31.78
C GLU A 358 7.69 -7.68 30.60
N MET A 359 8.24 -7.99 29.43
CA MET A 359 8.25 -7.10 28.25
C MET A 359 7.21 -7.54 27.22
N SER A 360 6.48 -6.59 26.64
CA SER A 360 5.56 -6.91 25.53
C SER A 360 6.34 -7.31 24.27
N ASN A 361 5.71 -8.12 23.40
CA ASN A 361 6.31 -8.51 22.13
C ASN A 361 6.69 -7.30 21.25
N ASN A 362 5.92 -6.21 21.31
CA ASN A 362 6.20 -5.01 20.51
C ASN A 362 7.34 -4.16 21.08
N ASP A 363 7.40 -4.01 22.40
CA ASP A 363 8.49 -3.26 23.05
C ASP A 363 9.83 -4.01 22.90
N TRP A 364 9.80 -5.34 23.03
CA TRP A 364 10.93 -6.19 22.66
C TRP A 364 11.33 -5.99 21.19
N PHE A 365 10.40 -6.13 20.24
CA PHE A 365 10.68 -5.99 18.81
C PHE A 365 11.32 -4.64 18.47
N LYS A 366 10.85 -3.55 19.09
CA LYS A 366 11.41 -2.20 18.94
C LYS A 366 12.78 -2.03 19.60
N SER A 367 13.06 -2.74 20.69
CA SER A 367 14.38 -2.73 21.34
C SER A 367 15.42 -3.61 20.62
N ALA A 368 14.98 -4.67 19.94
CA ALA A 368 15.83 -5.63 19.24
C ALA A 368 16.12 -5.23 17.79
N SER A 369 15.19 -4.53 17.12
CA SER A 369 15.42 -3.92 15.82
C SER A 369 16.28 -2.66 15.94
N LYS A 370 17.06 -2.35 14.88
CA LYS A 370 17.71 -1.03 14.72
C LYS A 370 16.99 -0.13 13.71
N ALA A 371 15.73 -0.42 13.39
CA ALA A 371 14.90 0.52 12.64
C ALA A 371 14.33 1.58 13.58
N TYR A 372 14.29 2.84 13.16
CA TYR A 372 13.65 3.91 13.93
C TYR A 372 12.12 3.80 13.77
N ILE A 373 11.47 3.23 14.79
CA ILE A 373 10.04 2.87 14.75
C ILE A 373 9.22 3.89 15.55
N VAL A 374 8.49 4.76 14.85
CA VAL A 374 7.52 5.69 15.42
C VAL A 374 6.11 5.11 15.30
N GLU A 375 5.46 4.88 16.44
CA GLU A 375 4.08 4.41 16.50
C GLU A 375 3.19 5.54 17.03
N ASN A 376 2.40 6.16 16.16
CA ASN A 376 1.51 7.25 16.53
C ASN A 376 0.05 6.78 16.40
N LYS A 377 -0.44 6.16 17.47
CA LYS A 377 -1.78 5.54 17.53
C LYS A 377 -2.87 6.59 17.41
N SER A 378 -4.00 6.21 16.82
CA SER A 378 -5.20 7.06 16.80
C SER A 378 -5.62 7.47 18.20
N HIS A 379 -6.09 8.71 18.35
CA HIS A 379 -6.72 9.18 19.59
C HIS A 379 -8.21 8.78 19.67
N HIS A 380 -8.79 8.25 18.59
CA HIS A 380 -10.25 8.02 18.46
C HIS A 380 -10.63 6.59 18.08
N ALA A 381 -9.76 5.87 17.35
CA ALA A 381 -10.04 4.50 16.92
C ALA A 381 -9.60 3.45 17.95
N THR A 382 -10.51 2.55 18.30
CA THR A 382 -10.23 1.37 19.15
C THR A 382 -9.48 0.29 18.36
N ASP A 383 -8.22 0.54 18.02
CA ASP A 383 -7.31 -0.46 17.44
C ASP A 383 -6.48 -1.14 18.55
N GLU A 384 -7.07 -2.18 19.15
CA GLU A 384 -6.49 -2.96 20.25
C GLU A 384 -5.10 -3.55 19.95
N SER A 385 -4.75 -3.73 18.67
CA SER A 385 -3.45 -4.23 18.22
C SER A 385 -2.74 -3.23 17.31
N GLY A 386 -2.95 -1.92 17.51
CA GLY A 386 -2.40 -0.84 16.69
C GLY A 386 -0.90 -0.59 16.83
N ASN A 387 -0.13 -1.63 17.15
CA ASN A 387 1.33 -1.63 17.21
C ASN A 387 1.92 -2.28 15.95
N LEU A 388 3.21 -2.05 15.68
CA LEU A 388 3.87 -2.54 14.48
C LEU A 388 4.04 -4.06 14.47
N TYR A 389 4.44 -4.66 15.59
CA TYR A 389 4.74 -6.10 15.64
C TYR A 389 3.51 -6.97 15.31
N ASP A 390 2.36 -6.68 15.91
CA ASP A 390 1.14 -7.44 15.67
C ASP A 390 0.61 -7.23 14.24
N ARG A 391 0.75 -6.03 13.67
CA ARG A 391 0.44 -5.75 12.26
C ARG A 391 1.36 -6.49 11.30
N LEU A 392 2.64 -6.68 11.63
CA LEU A 392 3.57 -7.47 10.83
C LEU A 392 3.30 -8.98 10.94
N LYS A 393 2.93 -9.48 12.13
CA LYS A 393 2.70 -10.91 12.37
C LYS A 393 1.33 -11.38 11.89
N GLU A 394 0.28 -10.57 12.03
CA GLU A 394 -1.11 -11.01 11.88
C GLU A 394 -2.03 -10.02 11.15
N LEU A 395 -1.85 -9.88 9.83
CA LEU A 395 -2.84 -9.25 8.93
C LEU A 395 -4.06 -10.17 8.63
N SER A 396 -4.59 -10.86 9.63
CA SER A 396 -5.79 -11.70 9.52
C SER A 396 -7.09 -10.89 9.37
N ARG A 397 -7.10 -9.64 9.89
CA ARG A 397 -8.31 -8.88 10.25
C ARG A 397 -9.30 -8.52 9.12
N ARG A 398 -8.95 -8.75 7.84
CA ARG A 398 -9.88 -9.17 6.76
C ARG A 398 -9.15 -9.42 5.43
N ASP A 399 -9.49 -10.50 4.74
CA ASP A 399 -8.91 -10.87 3.43
C ASP A 399 -9.24 -9.86 2.32
N GLU A 400 -10.35 -9.12 2.49
CA GLU A 400 -10.85 -8.02 1.66
C GLU A 400 -9.88 -6.82 1.57
N TYR A 401 -9.12 -6.54 2.64
CA TYR A 401 -8.46 -5.24 2.82
C TYR A 401 -6.98 -5.22 2.43
N SER A 402 -6.20 -6.27 2.72
CA SER A 402 -4.79 -6.37 2.30
C SER A 402 -4.62 -7.46 1.24
N THR A 403 -3.82 -7.21 0.20
CA THR A 403 -3.51 -8.21 -0.83
C THR A 403 -2.75 -9.42 -0.29
N LYS A 404 -2.88 -10.57 -0.98
CA LYS A 404 -2.12 -11.80 -0.65
C LYS A 404 -0.59 -11.61 -0.78
N LYS A 405 -0.14 -10.67 -1.62
CA LYS A 405 1.25 -10.17 -1.68
C LYS A 405 1.64 -9.53 -0.35
N ASN A 406 0.90 -8.52 0.08
CA ASN A 406 1.21 -7.76 1.30
C ASN A 406 1.14 -8.65 2.56
N ARG A 407 0.08 -9.45 2.73
CA ARG A 407 -0.05 -10.40 3.86
C ARG A 407 1.03 -11.49 3.90
N ARG A 408 1.75 -11.72 2.79
CA ARG A 408 3.00 -12.48 2.79
C ARG A 408 4.18 -11.57 3.15
N ARG A 409 4.34 -10.43 2.45
CA ARG A 409 5.47 -9.51 2.60
C ARG A 409 5.72 -9.15 4.07
N PHE A 410 4.71 -8.63 4.77
CA PHE A 410 4.81 -8.17 6.16
C PHE A 410 5.31 -9.26 7.13
N ARG A 411 4.78 -10.48 7.06
CA ARG A 411 5.23 -11.61 7.89
C ARG A 411 6.67 -12.05 7.62
N ASN A 412 7.22 -11.73 6.45
CA ASN A 412 8.63 -11.95 6.12
C ASN A 412 9.53 -10.75 6.48
N MET A 413 8.98 -9.64 6.99
CA MET A 413 9.78 -8.50 7.48
C MET A 413 10.36 -8.73 8.88
N LEU A 414 9.78 -9.66 9.66
CA LEU A 414 10.15 -9.88 11.07
C LEU A 414 11.66 -10.14 11.25
N LEU A 415 12.21 -11.15 10.57
CA LEU A 415 13.65 -11.47 10.69
C LEU A 415 14.56 -10.37 10.10
N PRO A 416 14.31 -9.80 8.89
CA PRO A 416 15.09 -8.68 8.38
C PRO A 416 15.12 -7.44 9.31
N LEU A 417 14.01 -7.11 9.98
CA LEU A 417 13.97 -5.99 10.94
C LEU A 417 14.67 -6.33 12.26
N LEU A 418 14.52 -7.54 12.77
CA LEU A 418 15.22 -8.03 13.98
C LEU A 418 16.72 -8.27 13.78
N THR A 419 17.20 -8.27 12.52
CA THR A 419 18.60 -8.51 12.16
C THR A 419 19.16 -7.46 11.20
N ILE A 420 18.60 -6.25 11.19
CA ILE A 420 19.17 -5.13 10.43
C ILE A 420 20.49 -4.69 11.11
N PRO A 421 21.63 -4.66 10.39
CA PRO A 421 22.93 -4.45 11.03
C PRO A 421 23.16 -2.99 11.45
N GLU A 422 22.46 -2.04 10.83
CA GLU A 422 22.67 -0.59 10.99
C GLU A 422 21.34 0.16 11.18
N HIS A 423 21.46 1.37 11.75
CA HIS A 423 20.35 2.29 11.96
C HIS A 423 20.17 3.20 10.74
N ASN A 424 19.47 2.71 9.73
CA ASN A 424 19.28 3.40 8.44
C ASN A 424 17.92 3.15 7.76
N VAL A 425 16.98 2.52 8.45
CA VAL A 425 15.57 2.36 8.05
C VAL A 425 14.69 3.01 9.11
N TYR A 426 13.67 3.76 8.69
CA TYR A 426 12.63 4.28 9.57
C TYR A 426 11.27 3.67 9.21
N ILE A 427 10.41 3.57 10.21
CA ILE A 427 9.03 3.08 10.07
C ILE A 427 8.10 4.02 10.82
N ILE A 428 7.06 4.53 10.16
CA ILE A 428 5.94 5.22 10.81
C ILE A 428 4.71 4.31 10.75
N ASN A 429 4.17 3.97 11.92
CA ASN A 429 2.95 3.19 12.06
C ASN A 429 1.84 4.07 12.64
N VAL A 430 0.81 4.36 11.83
CA VAL A 430 -0.37 5.17 12.16
C VAL A 430 -1.64 4.38 11.86
N LEU A 431 -2.83 4.84 12.26
CA LEU A 431 -4.11 4.11 12.13
C LEU A 431 -4.24 3.33 10.81
N SER A 432 -4.02 4.03 9.69
CA SER A 432 -4.33 3.54 8.34
C SER A 432 -3.13 3.09 7.51
N ASN A 433 -1.90 3.39 7.92
CA ASN A 433 -0.69 3.13 7.13
C ASN A 433 0.43 2.47 7.94
N MET A 434 1.25 1.68 7.23
CA MET A 434 2.61 1.35 7.64
C MET A 434 3.57 1.95 6.61
N ILE A 435 4.27 3.02 6.98
CA ILE A 435 5.18 3.77 6.11
C ILE A 435 6.60 3.27 6.37
N PHE A 436 7.34 2.91 5.31
CA PHE A 436 8.73 2.42 5.39
C PHE A 436 9.63 3.30 4.52
N GLY A 437 10.73 3.79 5.08
CA GLY A 437 11.69 4.60 4.33
C GLY A 437 13.13 4.45 4.79
N THR A 438 14.03 5.10 4.07
CA THR A 438 15.49 5.03 4.28
C THR A 438 16.08 6.39 4.62
N TYR A 439 17.07 6.39 5.51
CA TYR A 439 17.85 7.58 5.82
C TYR A 439 18.74 8.00 4.63
N ASP A 440 19.15 7.05 3.78
CA ASP A 440 20.00 7.29 2.61
C ASP A 440 19.36 8.27 1.59
N ARG A 441 18.03 8.39 1.61
CA ARG A 441 17.26 9.34 0.78
C ARG A 441 17.51 10.81 1.15
N TYR A 442 17.85 11.09 2.41
CA TYR A 442 17.90 12.44 3.00
C TYR A 442 19.29 12.82 3.54
N ILE A 443 20.10 11.83 3.91
CA ILE A 443 21.42 12.01 4.51
C ILE A 443 22.46 11.34 3.62
N ASP A 444 23.54 12.06 3.29
CA ASP A 444 24.69 11.49 2.59
C ASP A 444 25.43 10.50 3.51
N ALA A 445 25.40 9.22 3.14
CA ALA A 445 26.11 8.15 3.83
C ALA A 445 27.64 8.33 3.82
N GLY A 446 28.20 9.13 2.90
CA GLY A 446 29.62 9.50 2.90
C GLY A 446 30.07 10.22 4.18
N LEU A 447 29.18 11.04 4.77
CA LEU A 447 29.43 11.75 6.03
C LEU A 447 29.76 10.82 7.19
N LYS A 448 29.21 9.60 7.20
CA LYS A 448 29.52 8.55 8.21
C LYS A 448 31.02 8.23 8.30
N THR A 449 31.80 8.52 7.26
CA THR A 449 33.27 8.41 7.25
C THR A 449 33.98 9.76 7.24
N SER A 450 33.47 10.76 6.50
CA SER A 450 34.16 12.05 6.31
C SER A 450 33.91 13.08 7.41
N ASP A 451 32.72 13.11 8.00
CA ASP A 451 32.38 13.89 9.20
C ASP A 451 31.28 13.19 10.02
N PRO A 452 31.68 12.27 10.93
CA PRO A 452 30.74 11.56 11.79
C PRO A 452 29.91 12.47 12.71
N THR A 453 30.35 13.70 12.99
CA THR A 453 29.64 14.63 13.87
C THR A 453 28.42 15.20 13.14
N THR A 454 28.65 15.80 11.96
CA THR A 454 27.58 16.30 11.08
C THR A 454 26.63 15.17 10.65
N TYR A 455 27.11 13.93 10.52
CA TYR A 455 26.25 12.77 10.29
C TYR A 455 25.26 12.55 11.45
N GLN A 456 25.74 12.47 12.71
CA GLN A 456 24.87 12.28 13.88
C GLN A 456 23.90 13.44 14.12
N GLU A 457 24.33 14.69 13.89
CA GLU A 457 23.46 15.87 13.95
C GLU A 457 22.31 15.77 12.92
N LYS A 458 22.61 15.28 11.71
CA LYS A 458 21.61 15.03 10.66
C LYS A 458 20.67 13.87 10.99
N ILE A 459 21.16 12.80 11.62
CA ILE A 459 20.32 11.68 12.11
C ILE A 459 19.26 12.22 13.07
N ALA A 460 19.68 12.92 14.13
CA ALA A 460 18.76 13.45 15.15
C ALA A 460 17.76 14.47 14.58
N ALA A 461 18.21 15.38 13.71
CA ALA A 461 17.34 16.36 13.06
C ALA A 461 16.32 15.71 12.09
N PHE A 462 16.65 14.56 11.50
CA PHE A 462 15.74 13.82 10.62
C PHE A 462 14.75 12.94 11.42
N GLU A 463 15.17 12.36 12.55
CA GLU A 463 14.30 11.64 13.47
C GLU A 463 13.21 12.52 14.09
N GLN A 464 13.54 13.79 14.38
CA GLN A 464 12.53 14.79 14.73
C GLN A 464 11.51 14.98 13.58
N GLN A 465 11.97 15.14 12.34
CA GLN A 465 11.07 15.31 11.18
C GLN A 465 10.19 14.08 10.92
N ILE A 466 10.72 12.86 11.11
CA ILE A 466 9.93 11.60 11.06
C ILE A 466 8.83 11.62 12.14
N THR A 467 9.15 12.09 13.34
CA THR A 467 8.22 12.14 14.48
C THR A 467 7.11 13.18 14.24
N GLU A 468 7.47 14.38 13.79
CA GLU A 468 6.51 15.42 13.39
C GLU A 468 5.64 15.00 12.20
N ALA A 469 6.20 14.25 11.24
CA ALA A 469 5.44 13.69 10.12
C ALA A 469 4.44 12.64 10.63
N ALA A 470 4.81 11.78 11.57
CA ALA A 470 3.91 10.81 12.18
C ALA A 470 2.71 11.48 12.89
N GLU A 471 2.92 12.61 13.57
CA GLU A 471 1.81 13.40 14.15
C GLU A 471 0.89 13.99 13.08
N LYS A 472 1.47 14.58 12.02
CA LYS A 472 0.74 15.14 10.87
C LYS A 472 -0.11 14.06 10.19
N PHE A 473 0.43 12.85 10.03
CA PHE A 473 -0.29 11.69 9.48
C PHE A 473 -1.35 11.14 10.44
N ARG A 474 -1.10 11.09 11.76
CA ARG A 474 -2.14 10.72 12.73
C ARG A 474 -3.33 11.67 12.63
N ARG A 475 -3.12 12.99 12.66
CA ARG A 475 -4.23 13.97 12.58
C ARG A 475 -5.08 13.80 11.32
N HIS A 476 -4.46 13.49 10.18
CA HIS A 476 -5.19 13.21 8.92
C HIS A 476 -6.11 11.99 9.02
N PHE A 477 -5.60 10.85 9.48
CA PHE A 477 -6.42 9.64 9.58
C PHE A 477 -7.43 9.71 10.74
N ASP A 478 -7.11 10.41 11.83
CA ASP A 478 -8.06 10.66 12.93
C ASP A 478 -9.20 11.58 12.48
N MET A 479 -8.92 12.65 11.73
CA MET A 479 -9.97 13.50 11.15
C MET A 479 -10.89 12.69 10.22
N TRP A 480 -10.34 11.94 9.26
CA TRP A 480 -11.17 11.11 8.37
C TRP A 480 -11.94 10.01 9.12
N TYR A 481 -11.36 9.42 10.16
CA TYR A 481 -12.06 8.47 11.03
C TYR A 481 -13.22 9.10 11.82
N ARG A 482 -13.15 10.40 12.12
CA ARG A 482 -14.25 11.18 12.75
C ARG A 482 -15.33 11.60 11.76
N ILE A 483 -14.97 11.91 10.51
CA ILE A 483 -15.94 12.21 9.43
C ILE A 483 -16.73 10.96 9.00
N LEU A 484 -16.08 9.79 8.94
CA LEU A 484 -16.71 8.58 8.39
C LEU A 484 -17.85 8.05 9.27
N PRO A 485 -18.99 7.62 8.69
CA PRO A 485 -20.05 6.95 9.42
C PRO A 485 -19.58 5.62 10.01
N GLU A 486 -20.18 5.18 11.11
CA GLU A 486 -19.69 4.06 11.93
C GLU A 486 -19.46 2.76 11.13
N ALA A 487 -20.34 2.44 10.17
CA ALA A 487 -20.22 1.27 9.29
C ALA A 487 -18.99 1.27 8.36
N TYR A 488 -18.32 2.42 8.21
CA TYR A 488 -17.17 2.62 7.32
C TYR A 488 -15.86 2.85 8.08
N LYS A 489 -15.91 3.15 9.39
CA LYS A 489 -14.72 3.40 10.23
C LYS A 489 -13.72 2.24 10.27
N GLU A 490 -14.20 0.99 10.25
CA GLU A 490 -13.34 -0.21 10.15
C GLU A 490 -12.50 -0.23 8.85
N GLN A 491 -12.95 0.43 7.80
CA GLN A 491 -12.28 0.50 6.50
C GLN A 491 -11.13 1.51 6.50
N MET A 492 -10.93 2.27 7.58
CA MET A 492 -9.68 3.01 7.82
C MET A 492 -8.55 2.10 8.31
N LYS A 493 -8.84 0.86 8.76
CA LYS A 493 -7.86 -0.09 9.32
C LYS A 493 -7.23 -1.03 8.27
N LEU A 494 -7.05 -0.56 7.02
CA LEU A 494 -6.48 -1.39 5.93
C LEU A 494 -4.97 -1.64 6.08
N TYR A 495 -4.27 -0.80 6.84
CA TYR A 495 -2.81 -0.81 7.06
C TYR A 495 -2.00 -0.79 5.76
N VAL A 496 -2.32 0.16 4.87
CA VAL A 496 -1.70 0.33 3.56
C VAL A 496 -0.18 0.50 3.72
N PRO A 497 0.66 -0.35 3.08
CA PRO A 497 2.09 -0.10 2.99
C PRO A 497 2.36 1.11 2.11
N VAL A 498 3.15 2.04 2.65
CA VAL A 498 3.65 3.22 1.93
C VAL A 498 5.16 3.12 1.87
N TRP A 499 5.72 3.19 0.66
CA TRP A 499 7.15 3.09 0.41
C TRP A 499 7.71 4.46 0.08
N ASP A 500 8.66 4.94 0.88
CA ASP A 500 9.39 6.17 0.56
C ASP A 500 10.39 5.95 -0.60
N SER A 501 10.83 7.05 -1.21
CA SER A 501 11.74 7.09 -2.35
C SER A 501 13.07 6.36 -2.06
N LEU A 502 13.34 5.29 -2.83
CA LEU A 502 14.62 4.56 -2.83
C LEU A 502 15.63 5.17 -3.83
N GLY A 503 15.65 6.50 -3.94
CA GLY A 503 16.58 7.22 -4.79
C GLY A 503 16.88 8.63 -4.31
N GLN A 504 18.15 9.03 -4.30
CA GLN A 504 18.54 10.37 -3.90
C GLN A 504 18.33 11.35 -5.06
N TYR A 505 17.23 12.13 -4.99
CA TYR A 505 16.91 13.21 -5.93
C TYR A 505 17.00 14.58 -5.26
N GLN A 506 17.60 15.53 -5.99
CA GLN A 506 17.68 16.95 -5.66
C GLN A 506 17.10 17.77 -6.80
N LYS A 507 16.62 18.99 -6.52
CA LYS A 507 16.11 19.90 -7.55
C LYS A 507 17.25 20.77 -8.09
N ASN A 508 17.56 20.62 -9.37
CA ASN A 508 18.52 21.49 -10.06
C ASN A 508 17.91 22.90 -10.22
N PRO A 509 18.54 23.97 -9.72
CA PRO A 509 17.99 25.32 -9.76
C PRO A 509 17.99 25.94 -11.16
N ASP A 510 18.97 25.59 -12.00
CA ASP A 510 19.13 26.16 -13.35
C ASP A 510 18.15 25.52 -14.35
N THR A 511 17.86 24.22 -14.19
CA THR A 511 16.95 23.47 -15.09
C THR A 511 15.53 23.35 -14.55
N ASN A 512 15.31 23.69 -13.27
CA ASN A 512 14.07 23.47 -12.50
C ASN A 512 13.64 21.98 -12.39
N ARG A 513 14.48 21.03 -12.83
CA ARG A 513 14.19 19.58 -12.86
C ARG A 513 14.73 18.86 -11.64
N TYR A 514 14.15 17.71 -11.32
CA TYR A 514 14.74 16.79 -10.34
C TYR A 514 15.80 15.91 -11.01
N GLU A 515 17.01 15.96 -10.46
CA GLU A 515 18.18 15.22 -10.93
C GLU A 515 18.70 14.38 -9.76
N GLY A 516 19.11 13.14 -10.05
CA GLY A 516 19.37 12.16 -8.99
C GLY A 516 19.59 10.74 -9.50
N ILE A 517 19.88 9.85 -8.56
CA ILE A 517 20.07 8.42 -8.79
C ILE A 517 19.04 7.62 -7.99
N TRP A 518 18.44 6.63 -8.64
CA TRP A 518 17.80 5.53 -7.91
C TRP A 518 18.88 4.58 -7.43
N PHE A 519 18.80 4.14 -6.18
CA PHE A 519 19.77 3.23 -5.63
C PHE A 519 19.63 1.84 -6.30
N PRO A 520 20.73 1.11 -6.56
CA PRO A 520 20.63 -0.24 -7.10
C PRO A 520 20.08 -1.23 -6.05
N ASP A 521 19.51 -2.33 -6.52
CA ASP A 521 18.92 -3.39 -5.69
C ASP A 521 19.93 -4.27 -4.96
N ARG A 522 21.20 -4.22 -5.41
CA ARG A 522 22.29 -5.12 -5.02
C ARG A 522 23.68 -4.53 -5.31
N GLY A 523 24.71 -5.27 -4.91
CA GLY A 523 26.11 -4.95 -5.17
C GLY A 523 26.68 -3.85 -4.26
N GLU A 524 27.95 -3.52 -4.46
CA GLU A 524 28.74 -2.61 -3.62
C GLU A 524 28.18 -1.16 -3.58
N ASN A 525 27.46 -0.76 -4.63
CA ASN A 525 26.83 0.56 -4.75
C ASN A 525 25.40 0.63 -4.19
N SER A 526 24.87 -0.46 -3.63
CA SER A 526 23.53 -0.49 -3.02
C SER A 526 23.62 -0.10 -1.53
N PRO A 527 22.84 0.89 -1.05
CA PRO A 527 22.86 1.28 0.35
C PRO A 527 22.50 0.13 1.29
N ALA A 528 23.05 0.18 2.50
CA ALA A 528 22.86 -0.88 3.49
C ALA A 528 21.38 -1.06 3.89
N SER A 529 20.54 -0.03 3.79
CA SER A 529 19.07 -0.12 4.00
C SER A 529 18.39 -1.02 2.96
N ILE A 530 18.80 -0.97 1.69
CA ILE A 530 18.25 -1.81 0.62
C ILE A 530 18.77 -3.24 0.73
N GLN A 531 20.09 -3.40 0.90
CA GLN A 531 20.76 -4.70 1.05
C GLN A 531 20.26 -5.51 2.25
N ASN A 532 19.85 -4.86 3.34
CA ASN A 532 19.47 -5.54 4.58
C ASN A 532 17.97 -5.53 4.90
N PHE A 533 17.17 -4.71 4.22
CA PHE A 533 15.71 -4.66 4.40
C PHE A 533 14.93 -4.67 3.09
N PHE A 534 14.94 -3.58 2.29
CA PHE A 534 14.00 -3.42 1.17
C PHE A 534 14.15 -4.51 0.07
N GLY A 535 15.37 -4.94 -0.21
CA GLY A 535 15.66 -6.09 -1.09
C GLY A 535 15.19 -7.42 -0.49
N PRO A 536 15.70 -7.81 0.70
CA PRO A 536 15.29 -9.02 1.41
C PRO A 536 13.78 -9.23 1.61
N VAL A 537 13.00 -8.16 1.77
CA VAL A 537 11.53 -8.26 1.95
C VAL A 537 10.73 -8.15 0.65
N GLY A 538 11.37 -7.92 -0.51
CA GLY A 538 10.66 -7.75 -1.78
C GLY A 538 9.84 -6.45 -1.84
N ALA A 539 10.40 -5.37 -1.27
CA ALA A 539 9.86 -4.01 -1.33
C ALA A 539 10.64 -3.10 -2.30
N TYR A 540 11.87 -3.47 -2.69
CA TYR A 540 12.57 -2.79 -3.76
C TYR A 540 11.78 -2.91 -5.08
N ASN A 541 11.43 -1.76 -5.66
CA ASN A 541 10.84 -1.65 -6.98
C ASN A 541 11.78 -0.85 -7.91
N PRO A 542 12.01 -1.25 -9.17
CA PRO A 542 13.02 -0.66 -10.06
C PRO A 542 12.54 0.62 -10.78
N TYR A 543 12.04 1.61 -10.03
CA TYR A 543 11.46 2.85 -10.61
C TYR A 543 12.49 3.87 -11.11
N GLY A 544 13.80 3.63 -10.98
CA GLY A 544 14.84 4.59 -11.35
C GLY A 544 14.93 5.05 -12.82
N ASN A 545 14.22 4.38 -13.72
CA ASN A 545 14.06 4.84 -15.11
C ASN A 545 12.94 5.89 -15.27
N ILE A 546 12.10 6.07 -14.24
CA ILE A 546 10.99 7.03 -14.20
C ILE A 546 11.51 8.34 -13.61
N LYS A 547 11.58 9.39 -14.44
CA LYS A 547 12.12 10.71 -14.07
C LYS A 547 11.07 11.82 -13.98
N TYR A 548 9.79 11.46 -14.00
CA TYR A 548 8.66 12.41 -14.11
C TYR A 548 7.47 12.07 -13.19
N VAL A 549 7.61 11.14 -12.24
CA VAL A 549 6.55 10.75 -11.29
C VAL A 549 6.99 11.14 -9.88
N GLY A 550 6.12 11.83 -9.14
CA GLY A 550 6.38 12.25 -7.76
C GLY A 550 6.22 11.09 -6.79
N ALA A 551 4.99 10.60 -6.69
CA ALA A 551 4.56 9.35 -6.07
C ALA A 551 3.45 8.72 -6.96
N PHE A 552 2.91 7.57 -6.57
CA PHE A 552 1.66 7.01 -7.09
C PHE A 552 1.05 5.95 -6.14
N ALA A 553 -0.27 5.76 -6.24
CA ALA A 553 -1.01 4.67 -5.59
C ALA A 553 -1.23 3.47 -6.54
N ASP A 554 -0.79 2.27 -6.14
CA ASP A 554 -1.13 1.01 -6.80
C ASP A 554 -2.37 0.39 -6.14
N ALA A 555 -3.54 0.63 -6.74
CA ALA A 555 -4.82 0.09 -6.26
C ALA A 555 -4.96 -1.44 -6.42
N LEU A 556 -4.14 -2.10 -7.26
CA LEU A 556 -4.18 -3.55 -7.46
C LEU A 556 -3.38 -4.27 -6.36
N GLU A 557 -2.19 -3.75 -6.04
CA GLU A 557 -1.32 -4.29 -5.01
C GLU A 557 -1.65 -3.72 -3.60
N LYS A 558 -2.50 -2.68 -3.55
CA LYS A 558 -2.89 -1.89 -2.37
C LYS A 558 -1.66 -1.36 -1.63
N GLU A 559 -0.82 -0.63 -2.35
CA GLU A 559 0.40 0.02 -1.81
C GLU A 559 0.62 1.39 -2.46
N VAL A 560 1.28 2.31 -1.75
CA VAL A 560 1.68 3.63 -2.28
C VAL A 560 3.20 3.67 -2.40
N VAL A 561 3.72 4.28 -3.46
CA VAL A 561 5.17 4.43 -3.66
C VAL A 561 5.54 5.86 -4.02
N PHE A 562 6.45 6.44 -3.23
CA PHE A 562 7.14 7.68 -3.55
C PHE A 562 8.34 7.38 -4.45
N VAL A 563 8.55 8.19 -5.49
CA VAL A 563 9.61 7.97 -6.49
C VAL A 563 10.61 9.12 -6.45
N ILE A 564 10.20 10.34 -6.77
CA ILE A 564 11.07 11.53 -6.78
C ILE A 564 10.84 12.39 -5.53
N THR A 565 9.57 12.60 -5.17
CA THR A 565 9.18 13.27 -3.93
C THR A 565 9.73 12.45 -2.75
N GLY A 566 10.39 13.11 -1.78
CA GLY A 566 10.67 12.47 -0.49
C GLY A 566 9.46 12.63 0.42
N LEU A 567 8.96 11.54 0.99
CA LEU A 567 7.77 11.53 1.86
C LEU A 567 7.95 12.45 3.07
N ILE A 568 9.14 12.46 3.68
CA ILE A 568 9.51 13.37 4.78
C ILE A 568 9.99 14.70 4.19
N SER A 569 9.05 15.46 3.62
CA SER A 569 9.25 16.85 3.18
C SER A 569 7.91 17.59 3.20
N GLU A 570 7.93 18.93 3.15
CA GLU A 570 6.72 19.77 3.15
C GLU A 570 5.72 19.32 2.07
N ARG A 571 6.19 19.20 0.82
CA ARG A 571 5.38 18.67 -0.29
C ARG A 571 5.07 17.17 -0.16
N GLY A 572 5.99 16.38 0.41
CA GLY A 572 5.79 14.94 0.61
C GLY A 572 4.60 14.60 1.50
N ILE A 573 4.33 15.47 2.48
CA ILE A 573 3.19 15.36 3.40
C ILE A 573 1.86 15.60 2.67
N GLY A 574 1.75 16.68 1.87
CA GLY A 574 0.57 16.92 1.02
C GLY A 574 0.37 15.81 -0.02
N THR A 575 1.47 15.39 -0.66
CA THR A 575 1.51 14.26 -1.61
C THR A 575 0.99 12.96 -0.98
N LEU A 576 1.27 12.68 0.30
CA LEU A 576 0.69 11.48 0.92
C LEU A 576 -0.84 11.55 0.96
N THR A 577 -1.43 12.71 1.25
CA THR A 577 -2.90 12.84 1.26
C THR A 577 -3.51 12.66 -0.13
N HIS A 578 -2.83 13.12 -1.19
CA HIS A 578 -3.20 12.87 -2.59
C HIS A 578 -3.27 11.36 -2.88
N GLU A 579 -2.20 10.61 -2.60
CA GLU A 579 -2.14 9.17 -2.85
C GLU A 579 -3.09 8.36 -1.94
N MET A 580 -3.40 8.88 -0.74
CA MET A 580 -4.41 8.30 0.14
C MET A 580 -5.82 8.48 -0.42
N VAL A 581 -6.17 9.62 -1.03
CA VAL A 581 -7.45 9.78 -1.73
C VAL A 581 -7.58 8.75 -2.86
N HIS A 582 -6.54 8.56 -3.69
CA HIS A 582 -6.54 7.54 -4.76
C HIS A 582 -6.75 6.10 -4.25
N MET A 583 -6.39 5.83 -2.99
CA MET A 583 -6.53 4.53 -2.32
C MET A 583 -7.90 4.38 -1.59
N TYR A 584 -8.46 5.47 -1.07
CA TYR A 584 -9.64 5.46 -0.20
C TYR A 584 -10.94 5.93 -0.86
N ASP A 585 -10.91 6.69 -1.96
CA ASP A 585 -12.12 7.26 -2.56
C ASP A 585 -13.16 6.19 -2.91
N TYR A 586 -12.78 5.16 -3.66
CA TYR A 586 -13.70 4.17 -4.22
C TYR A 586 -14.43 3.35 -3.15
N TYR A 587 -13.72 2.92 -2.11
CA TYR A 587 -14.26 2.01 -1.09
C TYR A 587 -14.66 2.71 0.20
N THR A 588 -13.97 3.77 0.61
CA THR A 588 -14.06 4.30 1.98
C THR A 588 -14.63 5.71 2.02
N TYR A 589 -14.03 6.71 1.36
CA TYR A 589 -14.56 8.07 1.39
C TYR A 589 -15.90 8.21 0.65
N LEU A 590 -16.12 7.47 -0.45
CA LEU A 590 -17.40 7.41 -1.16
C LEU A 590 -18.33 6.30 -0.63
N LEU A 591 -18.12 5.83 0.60
CA LEU A 591 -19.01 4.91 1.31
C LEU A 591 -19.35 3.63 0.53
N ARG A 592 -18.35 3.01 -0.10
CA ARG A 592 -18.42 1.83 -1.01
C ARG A 592 -19.18 2.02 -2.32
N ASN A 593 -19.69 3.21 -2.63
CA ASN A 593 -20.42 3.46 -3.88
C ASN A 593 -19.50 3.59 -5.12
N GLY A 594 -18.18 3.66 -4.96
CA GLY A 594 -17.21 3.86 -6.05
C GLY A 594 -17.23 5.28 -6.64
N ARG A 595 -16.17 5.65 -7.37
CA ARG A 595 -16.06 6.95 -8.09
C ARG A 595 -17.23 7.14 -9.07
N ARG A 596 -17.84 8.34 -9.13
CA ARG A 596 -18.84 8.67 -10.17
C ARG A 596 -18.30 8.34 -11.56
N GLN A 597 -19.13 7.69 -12.38
CA GLN A 597 -18.72 7.18 -13.68
C GLN A 597 -18.24 8.31 -14.61
N PHE A 598 -17.18 8.02 -15.39
CA PHE A 598 -16.43 8.95 -16.23
C PHE A 598 -15.76 10.14 -15.53
N MET A 599 -15.72 10.17 -14.19
CA MET A 599 -14.74 11.00 -13.47
C MET A 599 -13.42 10.25 -13.33
N TRP A 600 -12.33 10.85 -13.79
CA TRP A 600 -11.00 10.27 -13.70
C TRP A 600 -10.44 10.37 -12.27
N PRO A 601 -9.47 9.52 -11.85
CA PRO A 601 -8.98 9.50 -10.48
C PRO A 601 -8.46 10.86 -9.98
N GLU A 602 -7.78 11.64 -10.84
CA GLU A 602 -7.21 12.95 -10.50
C GLU A 602 -8.28 14.04 -10.22
N ALA A 603 -9.55 13.79 -10.53
CA ALA A 603 -10.64 14.68 -10.15
C ALA A 603 -10.98 14.61 -8.64
N PHE A 604 -10.49 13.61 -7.91
CA PHE A 604 -10.79 13.39 -6.49
C PHE A 604 -9.78 14.00 -5.49
N PRO A 605 -8.44 13.96 -5.71
CA PRO A 605 -7.48 14.54 -4.77
C PRO A 605 -7.31 16.05 -4.93
N GLU A 606 -6.55 16.49 -5.94
CA GLU A 606 -6.02 17.86 -6.02
C GLU A 606 -7.14 18.90 -6.16
N GLY A 607 -7.15 19.89 -5.27
CA GLY A 607 -8.21 20.90 -5.23
C GLY A 607 -9.59 20.37 -4.81
N PHE A 608 -9.66 19.19 -4.16
CA PHE A 608 -10.92 18.61 -3.68
C PHE A 608 -10.78 17.90 -2.32
N LEU A 609 -10.31 16.64 -2.26
CA LEU A 609 -10.18 15.87 -1.00
C LEU A 609 -8.75 15.82 -0.42
N GLN A 610 -7.76 16.30 -1.17
CA GLN A 610 -6.37 16.44 -0.74
C GLN A 610 -6.22 17.59 0.29
N ALA A 611 -5.25 17.48 1.20
CA ALA A 611 -4.91 18.55 2.11
C ALA A 611 -4.16 19.69 1.38
N PRO A 612 -4.45 20.97 1.67
CA PRO A 612 -3.65 22.08 1.15
C PRO A 612 -2.21 22.04 1.68
N ASP A 613 -1.23 22.28 0.81
CA ASP A 613 0.21 22.26 1.14
C ASP A 613 0.60 23.30 2.22
N ASN A 614 -0.17 24.37 2.39
CA ASN A 614 0.01 25.39 3.44
C ASN A 614 -1.30 26.16 3.71
N SER A 615 -1.28 27.07 4.69
CA SER A 615 -2.44 27.85 5.13
C SER A 615 -3.05 28.78 4.07
N ASP A 616 -2.21 29.37 3.22
CA ASP A 616 -2.51 30.46 2.27
C ASP A 616 -2.54 30.01 0.80
N VAL A 617 -2.58 28.70 0.53
CA VAL A 617 -2.93 28.18 -0.80
C VAL A 617 -4.35 28.69 -1.15
N PRO A 618 -4.57 29.44 -2.24
CA PRO A 618 -5.80 30.19 -2.47
C PRO A 618 -6.92 29.32 -3.06
N ILE A 619 -7.27 28.23 -2.37
CA ILE A 619 -8.20 27.19 -2.83
C ILE A 619 -9.34 26.95 -1.83
N ILE A 620 -10.40 26.29 -2.29
CA ILE A 620 -11.40 25.66 -1.41
C ILE A 620 -10.84 24.28 -1.04
N GLY A 621 -10.76 23.98 0.25
CA GLY A 621 -10.15 22.74 0.73
C GLY A 621 -10.31 22.52 2.23
N ILE A 622 -9.86 21.35 2.69
CA ILE A 622 -9.98 20.90 4.07
C ILE A 622 -8.57 20.66 4.63
N ASN A 623 -8.13 21.47 5.58
CA ASN A 623 -6.85 21.24 6.26
C ASN A 623 -6.98 20.06 7.23
N SER A 624 -6.62 18.87 6.73
CA SER A 624 -6.62 17.62 7.48
C SER A 624 -5.28 17.28 8.13
N VAL A 625 -4.24 18.12 8.03
CA VAL A 625 -2.86 17.74 8.37
C VAL A 625 -2.12 18.74 9.27
N LEU A 626 -2.16 20.01 8.86
CA LEU A 626 -1.33 21.09 9.39
C LEU A 626 -1.97 21.70 10.62
N ASP A 627 -1.14 22.20 11.53
CA ASP A 627 -1.59 22.80 12.78
C ASP A 627 -0.97 24.20 12.90
N HIS A 628 -1.85 25.20 12.79
CA HIS A 628 -1.48 26.61 12.75
C HIS A 628 -1.77 27.34 14.07
N THR A 629 -2.08 26.61 15.14
CA THR A 629 -2.36 27.17 16.49
C THR A 629 -1.26 28.09 17.02
N ASN A 630 0.01 27.81 16.70
CA ASN A 630 1.16 28.65 17.09
C ASN A 630 1.47 29.79 16.09
N ASN A 631 0.61 30.03 15.09
CA ASN A 631 0.78 31.07 14.07
C ASN A 631 -0.58 31.57 13.54
N THR A 632 -1.46 31.99 14.45
CA THR A 632 -2.81 32.50 14.16
C THR A 632 -2.84 33.75 13.28
N ASP A 633 -1.77 34.53 13.32
CA ASP A 633 -1.70 35.86 12.69
C ASP A 633 -1.43 35.74 11.18
N ARG A 634 -0.83 34.63 10.72
CA ARG A 634 -0.61 34.34 9.30
C ARG A 634 -1.94 34.35 8.54
N GLN A 635 -1.91 34.81 7.29
CA GLN A 635 -3.06 34.68 6.39
C GLN A 635 -3.38 33.20 6.15
N ARG A 636 -4.67 32.83 6.22
CA ARG A 636 -5.15 31.47 6.01
C ARG A 636 -6.52 31.47 5.35
N PHE A 637 -6.75 30.46 4.51
CA PHE A 637 -8.04 30.24 3.83
C PHE A 637 -8.69 28.90 4.24
N HIS A 638 -8.08 28.24 5.23
CA HIS A 638 -8.45 26.91 5.71
C HIS A 638 -8.51 26.87 7.24
N ASN A 639 -9.27 25.91 7.78
CA ASN A 639 -9.35 25.61 9.21
C ASN A 639 -7.96 25.51 9.88
N LEU A 640 -7.87 26.02 11.11
CA LEU A 640 -6.63 26.24 11.86
C LEU A 640 -5.85 24.93 12.11
N ASN A 641 -6.58 23.86 12.39
CA ASN A 641 -6.07 22.49 12.52
C ASN A 641 -7.20 21.45 12.30
N PRO A 642 -6.90 20.15 12.19
CA PRO A 642 -7.90 19.11 11.88
C PRO A 642 -8.87 18.80 13.02
N GLU A 643 -8.60 19.30 14.24
CA GLU A 643 -9.49 19.16 15.40
C GLU A 643 -10.70 20.10 15.34
N ARG A 644 -10.80 20.96 14.31
CA ARG A 644 -12.05 21.62 13.91
C ARG A 644 -13.17 20.62 13.62
N PHE A 645 -12.84 19.42 13.16
CA PHE A 645 -13.81 18.40 12.77
C PHE A 645 -13.76 17.20 13.72
N GLN A 646 -14.73 17.12 14.62
CA GLN A 646 -14.97 15.98 15.52
C GLN A 646 -16.04 15.02 14.98
N ASN A 647 -16.83 15.46 14.00
CA ASN A 647 -17.83 14.64 13.29
C ASN A 647 -18.16 15.26 11.90
N ALA A 648 -19.05 14.61 11.13
CA ALA A 648 -19.43 15.05 9.78
C ALA A 648 -20.27 16.34 9.71
N GLU A 649 -21.00 16.70 10.78
CA GLU A 649 -21.77 17.95 10.85
C GLU A 649 -20.83 19.16 11.05
N ASP A 650 -19.75 19.00 11.82
CA ASP A 650 -18.72 20.06 11.96
C ASP A 650 -18.08 20.44 10.62
N LEU A 651 -17.95 19.46 9.71
CA LEU A 651 -17.48 19.67 8.34
C LEU A 651 -18.54 20.35 7.46
N HIS A 652 -19.81 19.97 7.64
CA HIS A 652 -20.93 20.63 6.96
C HIS A 652 -21.03 22.10 7.38
N GLU A 653 -21.04 22.40 8.68
CA GLU A 653 -21.06 23.74 9.27
C GLU A 653 -19.90 24.61 8.74
N TYR A 654 -18.67 24.10 8.80
CA TYR A 654 -17.49 24.80 8.30
C TYR A 654 -17.61 25.13 6.79
N MET A 655 -18.03 24.15 5.98
CA MET A 655 -18.21 24.36 4.54
C MET A 655 -19.39 25.30 4.22
N HIS A 656 -20.45 25.29 5.03
CA HIS A 656 -21.55 26.25 4.94
C HIS A 656 -21.05 27.67 5.17
N GLY A 657 -20.23 27.90 6.21
CA GLY A 657 -19.63 29.21 6.48
C GLY A 657 -18.64 29.67 5.41
N ILE A 658 -17.86 28.76 4.82
CA ILE A 658 -17.04 29.05 3.63
C ILE A 658 -17.93 29.55 2.48
N PHE A 659 -19.06 28.89 2.21
CA PHE A 659 -19.96 29.28 1.12
C PHE A 659 -20.85 30.49 1.42
N ASP A 660 -21.16 30.80 2.68
CA ASP A 660 -21.73 32.09 3.09
C ASP A 660 -20.82 33.25 2.65
N VAL A 661 -19.50 33.13 2.89
CA VAL A 661 -18.52 34.15 2.46
C VAL A 661 -18.33 34.15 0.95
N VAL A 662 -18.17 32.98 0.31
CA VAL A 662 -17.98 32.88 -1.15
C VAL A 662 -19.16 33.47 -1.90
N TYR A 663 -20.40 33.05 -1.62
CA TYR A 663 -21.57 33.59 -2.34
C TYR A 663 -21.80 35.08 -2.08
N MET A 664 -21.45 35.61 -0.89
CA MET A 664 -21.45 37.05 -0.64
C MET A 664 -20.42 37.80 -1.50
N MET A 665 -19.20 37.27 -1.63
CA MET A 665 -18.14 37.90 -2.45
C MET A 665 -18.45 37.80 -3.95
N GLU A 666 -18.90 36.63 -4.42
CA GLU A 666 -19.34 36.41 -5.81
C GLU A 666 -20.50 37.35 -6.17
N TYR A 667 -21.50 37.51 -5.28
CA TYR A 667 -22.58 38.48 -5.49
C TYR A 667 -22.06 39.93 -5.52
N ALA A 668 -21.11 40.29 -4.64
CA ALA A 668 -20.53 41.63 -4.60
C ALA A 668 -19.74 41.97 -5.88
N GLU A 669 -18.90 41.05 -6.37
CA GLU A 669 -18.18 41.21 -7.65
C GLU A 669 -19.17 41.28 -8.82
N GLY A 670 -20.09 40.31 -8.91
CA GLY A 670 -21.08 40.22 -9.98
C GLY A 670 -21.84 41.52 -10.14
N MET A 671 -22.45 42.04 -9.08
CA MET A 671 -23.19 43.31 -9.14
C MET A 671 -22.29 44.53 -9.42
N ALA A 672 -21.05 44.55 -8.92
CA ALA A 672 -20.10 45.63 -9.22
C ALA A 672 -19.64 45.66 -10.69
N VAL A 673 -19.63 44.51 -11.37
CA VAL A 673 -19.30 44.36 -12.80
C VAL A 673 -20.53 44.59 -13.69
N LEU A 674 -21.72 44.19 -13.25
CA LEU A 674 -22.99 44.42 -13.97
C LEU A 674 -23.36 45.91 -14.08
N GLU A 675 -22.79 46.78 -13.22
CA GLU A 675 -22.88 48.24 -13.36
C GLU A 675 -21.96 48.84 -14.45
N LYS A 676 -21.06 48.04 -15.07
CA LYS A 676 -20.19 48.50 -16.16
C LYS A 676 -20.90 48.39 -17.51
N ASP A 677 -20.32 49.01 -18.53
CA ASP A 677 -20.75 48.86 -19.92
C ASP A 677 -20.51 47.43 -20.46
N LYS A 678 -21.18 47.13 -21.58
CA LYS A 678 -21.21 45.80 -22.19
C LYS A 678 -19.87 45.38 -22.83
N ASP A 679 -18.91 46.29 -23.02
CA ASP A 679 -17.57 45.93 -23.51
C ASP A 679 -16.64 45.55 -22.34
N ILE A 680 -16.75 46.23 -21.20
CA ILE A 680 -16.06 45.86 -19.97
C ILE A 680 -16.60 44.53 -19.41
N GLN A 681 -17.92 44.35 -19.36
CA GLN A 681 -18.52 43.08 -18.95
C GLN A 681 -17.99 41.89 -19.78
N ARG A 682 -17.78 42.07 -21.09
CA ARG A 682 -17.26 41.02 -21.99
C ARG A 682 -15.79 40.65 -21.73
N LYS A 683 -14.99 41.58 -21.22
CA LYS A 683 -13.60 41.31 -20.80
C LYS A 683 -13.54 40.59 -19.45
N TRP A 684 -14.53 40.84 -18.60
CA TRP A 684 -14.61 40.31 -17.24
C TRP A 684 -15.26 38.91 -17.19
N PHE A 685 -16.16 38.60 -18.13
CA PHE A 685 -16.94 37.37 -18.12
C PHE A 685 -16.63 36.44 -19.31
N ASN A 686 -16.39 35.17 -18.98
CA ASN A 686 -16.37 34.04 -19.90
C ASN A 686 -17.59 33.14 -19.67
N LYS A 687 -17.82 32.23 -20.61
CA LYS A 687 -18.73 31.10 -20.44
C LYS A 687 -17.98 29.91 -19.86
N LEU A 688 -18.61 29.19 -18.93
CA LEU A 688 -18.24 27.83 -18.58
C LEU A 688 -19.29 26.88 -19.16
N GLU A 689 -18.90 25.97 -20.05
CA GLU A 689 -19.81 24.94 -20.56
C GLU A 689 -19.18 23.55 -20.50
N THR A 690 -20.02 22.52 -20.42
CA THR A 690 -19.59 21.12 -20.41
C THR A 690 -19.87 20.52 -21.78
N ILE A 691 -18.82 20.22 -22.55
CA ILE A 691 -18.95 19.57 -23.86
C ILE A 691 -18.77 18.06 -23.71
N ASN A 692 -19.62 17.29 -24.38
CA ASN A 692 -19.44 15.85 -24.52
C ASN A 692 -18.35 15.55 -25.57
N ILE A 693 -17.36 14.74 -25.21
CA ILE A 693 -16.39 14.18 -26.16
C ILE A 693 -16.45 12.65 -26.08
N PRO A 694 -16.69 11.94 -27.20
CA PRO A 694 -16.62 10.49 -27.25
C PRO A 694 -15.23 9.98 -26.85
N ASN A 695 -15.19 9.08 -25.86
CA ASN A 695 -13.98 8.40 -25.43
C ASN A 695 -13.61 7.23 -26.37
N PRO A 696 -12.47 6.55 -26.16
CA PRO A 696 -12.02 5.48 -27.06
C PRO A 696 -12.98 4.30 -27.23
N ASP A 697 -13.90 4.09 -26.28
CA ASP A 697 -14.93 3.04 -26.33
C ASP A 697 -16.25 3.53 -26.96
N GLY A 698 -16.36 4.83 -27.27
CA GLY A 698 -17.50 5.43 -27.95
C GLY A 698 -18.56 6.03 -27.04
N TYR A 699 -18.29 6.21 -25.75
CA TYR A 699 -19.19 6.87 -24.79
C TYR A 699 -18.83 8.34 -24.61
N ASP A 700 -19.84 9.20 -24.46
CA ASP A 700 -19.65 10.62 -24.20
C ASP A 700 -19.12 10.88 -22.78
N GLU A 701 -17.92 11.45 -22.69
CA GLU A 701 -17.35 12.03 -21.46
C GLU A 701 -17.49 13.55 -21.50
N GLY A 702 -18.14 14.12 -20.49
CA GLY A 702 -18.24 15.58 -20.35
C GLY A 702 -16.93 16.20 -19.88
N ARG A 703 -16.57 17.34 -20.48
CA ARG A 703 -15.34 18.10 -20.16
C ARG A 703 -15.68 19.58 -20.08
N ASN A 704 -15.08 20.29 -19.13
CA ASN A 704 -15.36 21.71 -19.00
C ASN A 704 -14.49 22.53 -19.95
N VAL A 705 -15.12 23.56 -20.53
CA VAL A 705 -14.49 24.54 -21.40
C VAL A 705 -14.76 25.92 -20.83
N LYS A 706 -13.69 26.61 -20.45
CA LYS A 706 -13.69 28.06 -20.19
C LYS A 706 -13.40 28.76 -21.53
N ARG A 707 -14.33 29.56 -22.04
CA ARG A 707 -14.14 30.33 -23.29
C ARG A 707 -14.86 31.68 -23.27
N PRO A 708 -14.44 32.65 -24.11
CA PRO A 708 -15.24 33.83 -24.39
C PRO A 708 -16.63 33.47 -24.98
N PHE A 709 -17.59 34.35 -24.76
CA PHE A 709 -18.87 34.34 -25.48
C PHE A 709 -18.67 34.74 -26.95
N THR A 710 -19.38 34.08 -27.88
CA THR A 710 -19.37 34.49 -29.31
C THR A 710 -20.01 35.87 -29.49
N GLU A 711 -19.93 36.46 -30.69
CA GLU A 711 -20.61 37.73 -30.93
C GLU A 711 -22.13 37.57 -30.82
N GLU A 712 -22.68 36.47 -31.32
CA GLU A 712 -24.10 36.14 -31.29
C GLU A 712 -24.59 35.93 -29.86
N GLU A 713 -23.92 35.03 -29.11
CA GLU A 713 -24.22 34.81 -27.69
C GLU A 713 -24.15 36.13 -26.90
N TRP A 714 -23.10 36.93 -27.12
CA TRP A 714 -22.91 38.17 -26.39
C TRP A 714 -23.94 39.23 -26.77
N GLN A 715 -24.30 39.39 -28.04
CA GLN A 715 -25.27 40.40 -28.47
C GLN A 715 -26.69 40.09 -28.01
N GLU A 716 -27.13 38.83 -28.11
CA GLU A 716 -28.47 38.41 -27.66
C GLU A 716 -28.63 38.44 -26.14
N MET A 717 -27.56 38.13 -25.39
CA MET A 717 -27.55 38.14 -23.92
C MET A 717 -27.69 39.55 -23.32
N THR A 718 -28.40 39.65 -22.20
CA THR A 718 -28.50 40.86 -21.37
C THR A 718 -28.38 40.48 -19.90
N LEU A 719 -27.21 40.74 -19.30
CA LEU A 719 -26.95 40.47 -17.88
C LEU A 719 -27.31 41.69 -17.02
N LYS A 720 -28.07 41.49 -15.94
CA LYS A 720 -28.46 42.55 -14.97
C LYS A 720 -28.52 42.09 -13.51
N THR A 721 -28.59 40.79 -13.27
CA THR A 721 -28.81 40.15 -11.97
C THR A 721 -27.89 38.95 -11.80
N ILE A 722 -27.75 38.48 -10.55
CA ILE A 722 -27.04 37.23 -10.24
C ILE A 722 -27.69 36.02 -10.94
N ASP A 723 -29.01 36.00 -11.07
CA ASP A 723 -29.78 35.01 -11.81
C ASP A 723 -29.38 34.92 -13.29
N ASP A 724 -29.18 36.06 -13.96
CA ASP A 724 -28.73 36.08 -15.36
C ASP A 724 -27.33 35.46 -15.50
N LEU A 725 -26.45 35.66 -14.51
CA LEU A 725 -25.10 35.08 -14.50
C LEU A 725 -25.14 33.55 -14.35
N VAL A 726 -26.10 33.01 -13.58
CA VAL A 726 -26.33 31.55 -13.48
C VAL A 726 -26.91 31.01 -14.80
N ASP A 727 -27.99 31.60 -15.31
CA ASP A 727 -28.74 31.08 -16.47
C ASP A 727 -27.89 31.04 -17.76
N HIS A 728 -27.03 32.04 -17.97
CA HIS A 728 -26.15 32.09 -19.15
C HIS A 728 -24.81 31.37 -18.94
N ASN A 729 -24.64 30.67 -17.81
CA ASN A 729 -23.43 29.94 -17.42
C ASN A 729 -22.16 30.80 -17.42
N VAL A 730 -22.22 31.93 -16.72
CA VAL A 730 -21.11 32.87 -16.60
C VAL A 730 -20.06 32.40 -15.59
N MET A 731 -18.80 32.68 -15.91
CA MET A 731 -17.62 32.53 -15.05
C MET A 731 -16.75 33.79 -15.19
N THR A 732 -16.01 34.16 -14.15
CA THR A 732 -15.02 35.25 -14.27
C THR A 732 -13.88 34.90 -15.24
N ASN A 733 -13.28 35.90 -15.88
CA ASN A 733 -12.07 35.69 -16.67
C ASN A 733 -10.83 35.42 -15.79
N ARG A 734 -10.89 35.81 -14.51
CA ARG A 734 -9.81 35.73 -13.52
C ARG A 734 -9.58 34.30 -12.99
N GLY A 735 -8.36 33.79 -13.10
CA GLY A 735 -8.02 32.43 -12.65
C GLY A 735 -8.52 31.35 -13.60
N TYR A 736 -8.41 30.06 -13.23
CA TYR A 736 -8.84 28.92 -14.07
C TYR A 736 -8.27 28.94 -15.49
N ASN A 737 -7.01 29.36 -15.64
CA ASN A 737 -6.32 29.33 -16.92
C ASN A 737 -5.64 27.96 -17.10
N PRO A 738 -5.76 27.34 -18.29
CA PRO A 738 -5.27 25.98 -18.55
C PRO A 738 -3.75 25.91 -18.47
N THR A 739 -3.22 24.74 -18.13
CA THR A 739 -1.79 24.45 -18.31
C THR A 739 -1.47 24.17 -19.79
N TYR A 740 -0.23 24.41 -20.19
CA TYR A 740 0.22 24.52 -21.60
C TYR A 740 0.13 23.23 -22.45
N ASP A 741 -0.45 22.14 -21.95
CA ASP A 741 -0.46 20.79 -22.57
C ASP A 741 -1.91 20.26 -22.81
N GLN A 742 -2.95 21.12 -22.71
CA GLN A 742 -4.38 20.73 -22.84
C GLN A 742 -5.20 21.56 -23.87
N THR A 743 -4.56 22.07 -24.92
CA THR A 743 -5.27 22.61 -26.09
C THR A 743 -5.80 21.50 -26.99
N ILE A 744 -7.11 21.51 -27.28
CA ILE A 744 -7.64 20.86 -28.49
C ILE A 744 -8.20 21.95 -29.39
N GLU A 745 -7.63 22.08 -30.58
CA GLU A 745 -8.14 22.92 -31.66
C GLU A 745 -9.41 22.24 -32.22
N PHE A 746 -10.57 22.58 -31.64
CA PHE A 746 -11.89 22.22 -32.15
C PHE A 746 -12.28 23.05 -33.39
N ASP A 747 -11.63 24.20 -33.59
CA ASP A 747 -11.82 25.15 -34.66
C ASP A 747 -10.47 25.80 -35.01
N ASP A 748 -10.16 25.97 -36.30
CA ASP A 748 -8.97 26.67 -36.80
C ASP A 748 -9.00 28.17 -36.43
N GLU A 749 -10.19 28.75 -36.21
CA GLU A 749 -10.34 30.16 -35.85
C GLU A 749 -10.38 30.41 -34.32
N HIS A 750 -10.76 29.42 -33.52
CA HIS A 750 -11.00 29.55 -32.06
C HIS A 750 -10.39 28.37 -31.26
N PRO A 751 -9.15 28.47 -30.74
CA PRO A 751 -8.55 27.39 -29.94
C PRO A 751 -9.28 27.22 -28.60
N THR A 752 -9.89 26.05 -28.39
CA THR A 752 -10.58 25.72 -27.14
C THR A 752 -9.64 25.06 -26.13
N HIS A 753 -9.79 25.45 -24.87
CA HIS A 753 -9.04 24.90 -23.76
C HIS A 753 -9.92 23.93 -22.97
N LEU A 754 -9.54 22.65 -22.97
CA LEU A 754 -10.24 21.63 -22.21
C LEU A 754 -9.63 21.54 -20.82
N LEU A 755 -10.47 21.44 -19.80
CA LEU A 755 -10.07 21.06 -18.45
C LEU A 755 -10.50 19.60 -18.23
N GLN A 756 -9.55 18.67 -18.28
CA GLN A 756 -9.81 17.24 -18.03
C GLN A 756 -8.58 16.51 -17.46
N ASN A 757 -8.84 15.62 -16.48
CA ASN A 757 -7.84 14.84 -15.75
C ASN A 757 -6.71 15.74 -15.22
N GLY A 758 -7.15 16.88 -14.65
CA GLY A 758 -6.31 18.03 -14.36
C GLY A 758 -6.12 18.27 -12.86
N TYR A 759 -4.95 18.82 -12.54
CA TYR A 759 -4.64 19.40 -11.21
C TYR A 759 -5.35 20.76 -11.04
N ASP A 760 -6.60 20.85 -11.53
CA ASP A 760 -7.44 22.04 -11.54
C ASP A 760 -7.96 22.33 -10.13
N MET A 761 -7.60 23.50 -9.61
CA MET A 761 -7.87 23.90 -8.23
C MET A 761 -9.04 24.88 -8.16
N ILE A 762 -10.09 24.56 -7.39
CA ILE A 762 -11.18 25.50 -7.14
C ILE A 762 -10.70 26.61 -6.20
N THR A 763 -10.79 27.87 -6.62
CA THR A 763 -10.47 29.04 -5.79
C THR A 763 -11.75 29.73 -5.29
N PRO A 764 -11.79 30.20 -4.02
CA PRO A 764 -12.89 31.04 -3.52
C PRO A 764 -12.81 32.49 -4.02
N PHE A 765 -11.80 32.85 -4.82
CA PHE A 765 -11.49 34.21 -5.28
C PHE A 765 -11.61 34.37 -6.81
N GLY A 766 -12.45 33.53 -7.42
CA GLY A 766 -12.71 33.49 -8.85
C GLY A 766 -14.13 32.98 -9.09
N PRO A 767 -15.11 33.88 -9.26
CA PRO A 767 -16.51 33.47 -9.29
C PRO A 767 -16.90 32.45 -10.37
N ILE A 768 -17.61 31.40 -9.95
CA ILE A 768 -18.24 30.40 -10.82
C ILE A 768 -19.76 30.47 -10.64
N TYR A 769 -20.40 31.41 -11.35
CA TYR A 769 -21.87 31.56 -11.32
C TYR A 769 -22.58 30.40 -12.02
N ALA A 770 -21.97 29.85 -13.08
CA ALA A 770 -22.49 28.76 -13.88
C ALA A 770 -22.95 27.52 -13.09
N SER A 771 -23.99 26.85 -13.59
CA SER A 771 -24.39 25.51 -13.16
C SER A 771 -23.70 24.41 -13.98
N ALA A 772 -23.46 24.67 -15.27
CA ALA A 772 -22.74 23.82 -16.23
C ALA A 772 -23.21 22.34 -16.27
N GLU A 773 -24.50 22.12 -15.99
CA GLU A 773 -25.14 20.80 -15.87
C GLU A 773 -24.94 19.95 -17.13
N SER A 774 -24.46 18.70 -16.95
CA SER A 774 -24.14 17.81 -18.07
C SER A 774 -25.18 16.70 -18.29
N PRO A 775 -25.56 16.40 -19.55
CA PRO A 775 -26.28 15.18 -19.88
C PRO A 775 -25.40 13.92 -19.76
N SER A 776 -24.08 14.08 -19.59
CA SER A 776 -23.12 13.00 -19.31
C SER A 776 -22.45 13.22 -17.94
N SER A 777 -21.12 13.04 -17.83
CA SER A 777 -20.37 13.44 -16.64
C SER A 777 -20.17 14.97 -16.58
N PRO A 778 -20.02 15.59 -15.39
CA PRO A 778 -19.94 17.04 -15.23
C PRO A 778 -18.63 17.70 -15.72
N GLY A 779 -17.55 16.93 -15.93
CA GLY A 779 -16.20 17.47 -16.11
C GLY A 779 -15.56 17.93 -14.79
N ASP A 780 -14.23 17.94 -14.72
CA ASP A 780 -13.46 18.05 -13.47
C ASP A 780 -13.72 19.35 -12.67
N LEU A 781 -13.88 20.49 -13.34
CA LEU A 781 -14.03 21.78 -12.67
C LEU A 781 -15.44 21.94 -12.07
N SER A 782 -16.47 21.62 -12.85
CA SER A 782 -17.85 21.60 -12.37
C SER A 782 -18.05 20.52 -11.31
N PHE A 783 -17.42 19.35 -11.46
CA PHE A 783 -17.44 18.28 -10.44
C PHE A 783 -16.95 18.77 -9.08
N LYS A 784 -15.76 19.39 -9.03
CA LYS A 784 -15.17 19.85 -7.76
C LYS A 784 -15.98 21.02 -7.16
N ARG A 785 -16.38 22.02 -7.96
CA ARG A 785 -17.19 23.15 -7.47
C ARG A 785 -18.56 22.70 -6.97
N THR A 786 -19.31 21.92 -7.76
CA THR A 786 -20.63 21.41 -7.38
C THR A 786 -20.56 20.46 -6.20
N GLY A 787 -19.53 19.61 -6.12
CA GLY A 787 -19.29 18.75 -4.96
C GLY A 787 -19.10 19.53 -3.67
N PHE A 788 -18.38 20.67 -3.71
CA PHE A 788 -18.24 21.58 -2.59
C PHE A 788 -19.55 22.35 -2.27
N GLU A 789 -20.28 22.84 -3.28
CA GLU A 789 -21.58 23.52 -3.08
C GLU A 789 -22.62 22.59 -2.44
N LEU A 790 -22.61 21.29 -2.79
CA LEU A 790 -23.47 20.27 -2.17
C LEU A 790 -22.97 19.84 -0.78
N LEU A 791 -21.66 19.80 -0.54
CA LEU A 791 -21.08 19.58 0.79
C LEU A 791 -21.51 20.69 1.77
N ALA A 792 -21.53 21.95 1.31
CA ALA A 792 -21.94 23.11 2.10
C ALA A 792 -23.46 23.21 2.35
N ALA A 793 -24.29 22.66 1.47
CA ALA A 793 -25.76 22.74 1.58
C ALA A 793 -26.43 21.50 2.19
N LYS A 794 -25.80 20.32 2.12
CA LYS A 794 -26.39 19.04 2.58
C LYS A 794 -25.40 18.15 3.36
N GLY A 795 -24.16 18.57 3.55
CA GLY A 795 -23.14 17.81 4.28
C GLY A 795 -22.60 16.59 3.52
N PHE A 796 -21.77 15.81 4.22
CA PHE A 796 -20.97 14.73 3.61
C PHE A 796 -21.83 13.60 3.03
N GLU A 797 -22.67 12.97 3.86
CA GLU A 797 -23.45 11.78 3.48
C GLU A 797 -24.64 12.07 2.56
N LYS A 798 -25.18 13.29 2.58
CA LYS A 798 -26.45 13.65 1.89
C LYS A 798 -26.27 14.70 0.78
N GLY A 799 -25.05 15.20 0.59
CA GLY A 799 -24.70 16.15 -0.47
C GLY A 799 -23.53 15.64 -1.30
N LEU A 800 -22.34 15.58 -0.69
CA LEU A 800 -21.11 15.22 -1.39
C LEU A 800 -21.10 13.78 -1.90
N VAL A 801 -21.27 12.78 -1.02
CA VAL A 801 -21.11 11.37 -1.41
C VAL A 801 -22.12 10.92 -2.49
N PRO A 802 -23.43 11.27 -2.42
CA PRO A 802 -24.38 10.88 -3.47
C PRO A 802 -24.10 11.52 -4.83
N TYR A 803 -23.43 12.67 -4.87
CA TYR A 803 -23.00 13.35 -6.11
C TYR A 803 -21.64 12.86 -6.62
N ALA A 804 -20.68 12.60 -5.73
CA ALA A 804 -19.31 12.22 -6.10
C ALA A 804 -19.14 10.73 -6.45
N SER A 805 -20.19 9.92 -6.30
CA SER A 805 -20.15 8.46 -6.41
C SER A 805 -21.16 7.88 -7.40
N ASN A 806 -21.18 6.55 -7.55
CA ASN A 806 -22.23 5.84 -8.31
C ASN A 806 -23.46 5.44 -7.48
N GLN A 807 -23.74 6.10 -6.34
CA GLN A 807 -24.83 5.72 -5.43
C GLN A 807 -26.20 5.55 -6.15
N TYR A 808 -26.51 6.41 -7.13
CA TYR A 808 -27.77 6.36 -7.89
C TYR A 808 -27.68 5.60 -9.23
N LYS A 809 -26.59 4.88 -9.49
CA LYS A 809 -26.31 4.27 -10.81
C LYS A 809 -27.28 3.14 -11.17
N ASP A 810 -27.52 2.22 -10.24
CA ASP A 810 -28.43 1.10 -10.49
C ASP A 810 -29.89 1.58 -10.63
N GLU A 811 -30.25 2.69 -9.97
CA GLU A 811 -31.52 3.38 -10.21
C GLU A 811 -31.59 4.01 -11.61
N ALA A 812 -30.54 4.69 -12.06
CA ALA A 812 -30.49 5.29 -13.41
C ALA A 812 -30.67 4.22 -14.51
N TRP A 813 -29.99 3.10 -14.35
CA TRP A 813 -30.12 1.94 -15.22
C TRP A 813 -31.52 1.32 -15.20
N ALA A 814 -32.18 1.27 -14.03
CA ALA A 814 -33.56 0.78 -13.90
C ALA A 814 -34.60 1.76 -14.50
N ASP A 815 -34.40 3.06 -14.33
CA ASP A 815 -35.23 4.15 -14.89
C ASP A 815 -35.01 4.33 -16.42
N GLY A 816 -34.14 3.53 -17.04
CA GLY A 816 -33.96 3.45 -18.49
C GLY A 816 -32.87 4.35 -19.08
N VAL A 817 -32.02 4.96 -18.23
CA VAL A 817 -30.79 5.63 -18.67
C VAL A 817 -29.78 4.55 -19.09
N GLN A 818 -29.84 4.12 -20.34
CA GLN A 818 -28.99 3.04 -20.87
C GLN A 818 -27.58 3.50 -21.27
N ASP A 819 -27.31 4.80 -21.21
CA ASP A 819 -25.96 5.33 -21.36
C ASP A 819 -25.06 4.92 -20.20
N TRP A 820 -23.76 4.81 -20.47
CA TRP A 820 -22.76 4.50 -19.44
C TRP A 820 -22.46 5.67 -18.49
N SER A 821 -23.27 6.73 -18.45
CA SER A 821 -23.07 7.88 -17.55
C SER A 821 -24.30 8.16 -16.69
N VAL A 822 -24.08 8.47 -15.41
CA VAL A 822 -25.13 8.95 -14.51
C VAL A 822 -25.17 10.47 -14.64
N SER A 823 -26.12 10.98 -15.44
CA SER A 823 -26.21 12.39 -15.81
C SER A 823 -26.53 13.31 -14.64
N ASP A 824 -26.10 14.57 -14.73
CA ASP A 824 -26.37 15.57 -13.69
C ASP A 824 -27.87 15.73 -13.40
N PRO A 825 -28.78 15.88 -14.40
CA PRO A 825 -30.23 15.95 -14.16
C PRO A 825 -30.80 14.72 -13.43
N PHE A 826 -30.21 13.53 -13.60
CA PHE A 826 -30.65 12.35 -12.85
C PHE A 826 -30.22 12.41 -11.39
N VAL A 827 -28.95 12.75 -11.13
CA VAL A 827 -28.42 12.92 -9.76
C VAL A 827 -29.17 14.03 -9.03
N PHE A 828 -29.34 15.19 -9.65
CA PHE A 828 -30.06 16.32 -9.07
C PHE A 828 -31.56 16.03 -8.92
N GLY A 829 -32.19 15.27 -9.81
CA GLY A 829 -33.56 14.79 -9.65
C GLY A 829 -33.79 13.95 -8.39
N LYS A 830 -32.77 13.23 -7.90
CA LYS A 830 -32.80 12.47 -6.63
C LYS A 830 -32.33 13.31 -5.43
N LEU A 831 -31.36 14.20 -5.63
CA LEU A 831 -30.63 14.93 -4.58
C LEU A 831 -31.23 16.31 -4.22
N LEU A 832 -31.85 16.96 -5.20
CA LEU A 832 -32.41 18.32 -5.16
C LEU A 832 -33.90 18.37 -5.61
N PRO A 833 -34.77 17.45 -5.20
CA PRO A 833 -36.18 17.44 -5.62
C PRO A 833 -36.93 18.73 -5.24
N GLU A 834 -36.54 19.38 -4.13
CA GLU A 834 -37.09 20.67 -3.68
C GLU A 834 -36.72 21.85 -4.60
N TYR A 835 -35.70 21.68 -5.45
CA TYR A 835 -35.31 22.62 -6.51
C TYR A 835 -35.71 22.11 -7.92
N ASN A 836 -36.75 21.27 -7.99
CA ASN A 836 -37.24 20.60 -9.20
C ASN A 836 -36.17 19.76 -9.93
N GLY A 837 -35.11 19.33 -9.23
CA GLY A 837 -33.99 18.60 -9.82
C GLY A 837 -33.04 19.43 -10.68
N SER A 838 -33.08 20.77 -10.59
CA SER A 838 -32.18 21.67 -11.33
C SER A 838 -31.11 22.26 -10.40
N PHE A 839 -29.84 22.16 -10.81
CA PHE A 839 -28.75 22.76 -10.06
C PHE A 839 -28.69 24.28 -10.25
N ALA A 840 -29.05 24.81 -11.42
CA ALA A 840 -29.27 26.25 -11.62
C ALA A 840 -30.31 26.82 -10.65
N THR A 841 -31.41 26.09 -10.43
CA THR A 841 -32.47 26.50 -9.47
C THR A 841 -31.98 26.48 -8.03
N PHE A 842 -31.25 25.43 -7.64
CA PHE A 842 -30.57 25.34 -6.35
C PHE A 842 -29.57 26.50 -6.16
N LYS A 843 -28.70 26.75 -7.13
CA LYS A 843 -27.61 27.73 -7.05
C LYS A 843 -28.14 29.16 -6.92
N LYS A 844 -29.20 29.50 -7.64
CA LYS A 844 -29.95 30.75 -7.45
C LYS A 844 -30.49 30.86 -6.03
N ALA A 845 -31.15 29.82 -5.52
CA ALA A 845 -31.66 29.83 -4.14
C ALA A 845 -30.53 29.99 -3.11
N MET A 846 -29.36 29.39 -3.32
CA MET A 846 -28.19 29.57 -2.45
C MET A 846 -27.66 31.01 -2.45
N TYR A 847 -27.66 31.71 -3.60
CA TYR A 847 -27.37 33.15 -3.64
C TYR A 847 -28.42 33.97 -2.88
N HIS A 848 -29.72 33.78 -3.17
CA HIS A 848 -30.80 34.53 -2.52
C HIS A 848 -30.82 34.34 -1.00
N GLU A 849 -30.54 33.13 -0.50
CA GLU A 849 -30.41 32.84 0.93
C GLU A 849 -29.31 33.66 1.63
N ARG A 850 -28.25 34.10 0.91
CA ARG A 850 -27.24 35.03 1.45
C ARG A 850 -27.66 36.47 1.24
N ILE A 851 -28.26 36.81 0.10
CA ILE A 851 -28.75 38.15 -0.24
C ILE A 851 -29.75 38.66 0.82
N ASP A 852 -30.71 37.81 1.23
CA ASP A 852 -31.69 38.13 2.27
C ASP A 852 -31.06 38.36 3.66
N LYS A 853 -29.85 37.84 3.90
CA LYS A 853 -29.09 37.99 5.15
C LYS A 853 -28.08 39.15 5.14
N LEU A 854 -27.85 39.84 4.02
CA LEU A 854 -26.78 40.86 3.93
C LEU A 854 -26.95 42.04 4.90
N GLY A 855 -28.18 42.36 5.29
CA GLY A 855 -28.48 43.36 6.33
C GLY A 855 -28.17 42.90 7.77
N GLN A 856 -27.71 41.66 7.95
CA GLN A 856 -27.38 41.03 9.23
C GLN A 856 -25.87 40.70 9.32
N LEU A 857 -25.06 41.13 8.35
CA LEU A 857 -23.63 40.84 8.27
C LEU A 857 -22.86 41.37 9.50
N LYS A 858 -22.06 40.52 10.16
CA LYS A 858 -21.25 40.89 11.32
C LYS A 858 -20.04 41.74 10.90
N PRO A 859 -19.69 42.78 11.69
CA PRO A 859 -18.57 43.65 11.36
C PRO A 859 -17.23 42.93 11.51
N VAL A 860 -16.35 43.08 10.52
CA VAL A 860 -14.94 42.61 10.57
C VAL A 860 -13.97 43.74 10.28
N THR A 861 -12.71 43.57 10.67
CA THR A 861 -11.60 44.44 10.22
C THR A 861 -10.68 43.62 9.33
N ILE A 862 -10.41 44.11 8.12
CA ILE A 862 -9.53 43.47 7.15
C ILE A 862 -8.24 44.29 7.01
N HIS A 863 -7.10 43.63 6.80
CA HIS A 863 -5.88 44.32 6.43
C HIS A 863 -5.78 44.40 4.90
N TYR A 864 -6.01 45.58 4.33
CA TYR A 864 -6.14 45.79 2.88
C TYR A 864 -5.37 47.04 2.43
N LEU A 865 -4.60 46.91 1.34
CA LEU A 865 -3.72 47.97 0.81
C LEU A 865 -2.70 48.56 1.82
N ASN A 866 -2.32 47.79 2.83
CA ASN A 866 -1.49 48.16 3.99
C ASN A 866 -2.18 49.04 5.05
N GLU A 867 -3.52 49.14 5.01
CA GLU A 867 -4.33 49.83 6.03
C GLU A 867 -5.35 48.86 6.65
N ASP A 868 -5.75 49.13 7.90
CA ASP A 868 -6.78 48.35 8.60
C ASP A 868 -8.16 48.95 8.29
N VAL A 869 -8.97 48.22 7.52
CA VAL A 869 -10.26 48.68 7.00
C VAL A 869 -11.39 47.97 7.72
N ALA A 870 -12.26 48.73 8.39
CA ALA A 870 -13.50 48.20 8.95
C ALA A 870 -14.52 47.93 7.83
N VAL A 871 -15.05 46.70 7.79
CA VAL A 871 -16.16 46.30 6.93
C VAL A 871 -17.33 46.01 7.86
N ASP A 872 -18.18 47.02 8.05
CA ASP A 872 -19.26 47.06 9.04
C ASP A 872 -20.64 46.64 8.49
N SER A 873 -20.74 46.50 7.17
CA SER A 873 -21.99 46.35 6.43
C SER A 873 -21.72 45.89 5.00
N PHE A 874 -22.74 45.32 4.34
CA PHE A 874 -22.64 44.98 2.92
C PHE A 874 -22.46 46.22 2.01
N ASP A 875 -22.98 47.40 2.40
CA ASP A 875 -22.77 48.64 1.64
C ASP A 875 -21.28 49.06 1.65
N THR A 876 -20.60 48.92 2.78
CA THR A 876 -19.14 49.16 2.89
C THR A 876 -18.36 48.14 2.05
N LEU A 877 -18.73 46.86 2.07
CA LEU A 877 -18.15 45.83 1.20
C LEU A 877 -18.37 46.15 -0.29
N MET A 878 -19.60 46.46 -0.69
CA MET A 878 -19.98 46.78 -2.07
C MET A 878 -19.22 48.01 -2.59
N LYS A 879 -19.00 49.03 -1.75
CA LYS A 879 -18.16 50.18 -2.09
C LYS A 879 -16.71 49.77 -2.36
N LEU A 880 -16.10 48.98 -1.47
CA LEU A 880 -14.73 48.50 -1.63
C LEU A 880 -14.59 47.62 -2.89
N MET A 881 -15.56 46.75 -3.14
CA MET A 881 -15.59 45.88 -4.32
C MET A 881 -15.68 46.69 -5.62
N LYS A 882 -16.55 47.70 -5.69
CA LYS A 882 -16.66 48.60 -6.85
C LYS A 882 -15.36 49.36 -7.12
N GLU A 883 -14.64 49.76 -6.06
CA GLU A 883 -13.33 50.41 -6.19
C GLU A 883 -12.25 49.43 -6.66
N ALA A 884 -12.23 48.20 -6.13
CA ALA A 884 -11.32 47.14 -6.57
C ALA A 884 -11.53 46.76 -8.05
N VAL A 885 -12.79 46.58 -8.48
CA VAL A 885 -13.17 46.33 -9.89
C VAL A 885 -12.72 47.50 -10.78
N ASN A 886 -12.93 48.75 -10.38
CA ASN A 886 -12.43 49.92 -11.13
C ASN A 886 -10.90 49.88 -11.26
N GLN A 887 -10.18 49.62 -10.17
CA GLN A 887 -8.71 49.55 -10.19
C GLN A 887 -8.18 48.43 -11.09
N ASP A 888 -8.88 47.30 -11.20
CA ASP A 888 -8.46 46.18 -12.05
C ASP A 888 -8.76 46.43 -13.53
N ILE A 889 -9.80 47.19 -13.84
CA ILE A 889 -10.06 47.75 -15.19
C ILE A 889 -8.97 48.78 -15.55
N GLU A 890 -8.68 49.74 -14.66
CA GLU A 890 -7.70 50.82 -14.90
C GLU A 890 -6.25 50.32 -15.07
N LYS A 891 -5.91 49.17 -14.48
CA LYS A 891 -4.60 48.53 -14.57
C LYS A 891 -4.50 47.47 -15.66
N GLU A 892 -5.62 47.16 -16.34
CA GLU A 892 -5.73 46.08 -17.34
C GLU A 892 -5.33 44.68 -16.79
N VAL A 893 -5.73 44.36 -15.55
CA VAL A 893 -5.39 43.09 -14.85
C VAL A 893 -6.60 42.17 -14.58
N ILE A 894 -7.66 42.32 -15.37
CA ILE A 894 -8.95 41.63 -15.21
C ILE A 894 -8.83 40.09 -15.19
N ASP A 895 -7.89 39.53 -15.96
CA ASP A 895 -7.60 38.10 -16.06
C ASP A 895 -6.53 37.60 -15.05
N ASN A 896 -5.87 38.52 -14.34
CA ASN A 896 -4.66 38.26 -13.56
C ASN A 896 -4.91 38.22 -12.05
N SER A 897 -5.14 37.02 -11.51
CA SER A 897 -5.43 36.78 -10.08
C SER A 897 -4.33 37.22 -9.10
N GLU A 898 -3.08 37.38 -9.53
CA GLU A 898 -1.98 37.84 -8.67
C GLU A 898 -1.99 39.36 -8.52
N GLN A 899 -2.25 40.07 -9.62
CA GLN A 899 -2.22 41.53 -9.67
C GLN A 899 -3.58 42.17 -9.34
N SER A 900 -4.68 41.43 -9.50
CA SER A 900 -6.04 41.85 -9.14
C SER A 900 -6.14 42.38 -7.71
N GLN A 901 -6.84 43.50 -7.55
CA GLN A 901 -7.22 44.14 -6.30
C GLN A 901 -8.51 43.52 -5.75
N VAL A 902 -9.37 42.96 -6.62
CA VAL A 902 -10.53 42.16 -6.22
C VAL A 902 -10.07 40.93 -5.46
N THR A 903 -9.22 40.08 -6.03
CA THR A 903 -8.72 38.87 -5.33
C THR A 903 -7.95 39.20 -4.04
N LYS A 904 -7.33 40.37 -3.91
CA LYS A 904 -6.72 40.80 -2.63
C LYS A 904 -7.75 41.21 -1.59
N LEU A 905 -8.86 41.84 -2.01
CA LEU A 905 -9.98 42.18 -1.13
C LEU A 905 -10.68 40.91 -0.64
N GLU A 906 -10.99 40.00 -1.56
CA GLU A 906 -11.62 38.70 -1.26
C GLU A 906 -10.76 37.85 -0.29
N LYS A 907 -9.43 37.79 -0.51
CA LYS A 907 -8.49 37.14 0.41
C LYS A 907 -8.50 37.75 1.80
N ALA A 908 -8.52 39.07 1.91
CA ALA A 908 -8.54 39.76 3.20
C ALA A 908 -9.88 39.57 3.95
N LEU A 909 -11.00 39.49 3.22
CA LEU A 909 -12.32 39.18 3.76
C LEU A 909 -12.40 37.75 4.27
N LEU A 910 -12.01 36.75 3.46
CA LEU A 910 -12.10 35.34 3.86
C LEU A 910 -11.24 35.04 5.09
N ASP A 911 -10.00 35.55 5.14
CA ASP A 911 -9.11 35.41 6.30
C ASP A 911 -9.74 36.02 7.57
N ALA A 912 -10.34 37.22 7.46
CA ALA A 912 -10.96 37.90 8.59
C ALA A 912 -12.25 37.22 9.09
N TYR A 913 -13.12 36.75 8.19
CA TYR A 913 -14.33 36.00 8.59
C TYR A 913 -13.99 34.64 9.19
N LEU A 914 -13.09 33.88 8.57
CA LEU A 914 -12.61 32.59 9.06
C LEU A 914 -11.94 32.70 10.46
N LYS A 915 -11.25 33.81 10.75
CA LYS A 915 -10.69 34.10 12.08
C LYS A 915 -11.74 34.59 13.09
N SER A 916 -12.60 35.52 12.71
CA SER A 916 -13.59 36.12 13.64
C SER A 916 -14.72 35.17 14.06
N THR A 917 -15.01 34.14 13.26
CA THR A 917 -16.05 33.13 13.53
C THR A 917 -15.56 31.87 14.25
N ASP A 918 -14.27 31.80 14.61
CA ASP A 918 -13.56 30.59 15.07
C ASP A 918 -13.78 29.40 14.13
N ASP A 919 -13.22 29.49 12.91
CA ASP A 919 -13.38 28.50 11.84
C ASP A 919 -14.85 28.21 11.49
N PHE A 920 -15.68 29.24 11.41
CA PHE A 920 -17.11 29.12 11.14
C PHE A 920 -17.85 28.20 12.13
N ARG A 921 -17.49 28.23 13.43
CA ARG A 921 -18.36 27.72 14.52
C ARG A 921 -19.47 28.71 14.91
N SER A 922 -19.60 29.77 14.14
CA SER A 922 -20.65 30.78 14.20
C SER A 922 -20.82 31.37 12.81
N SER A 923 -22.05 31.73 12.43
CA SER A 923 -22.29 32.34 11.11
C SER A 923 -21.69 33.74 11.02
N ILE A 924 -21.34 34.18 9.81
CA ILE A 924 -20.98 35.58 9.50
C ILE A 924 -22.18 36.53 9.64
N PHE A 925 -23.39 36.01 9.78
CA PHE A 925 -24.62 36.78 10.02
C PHE A 925 -25.02 36.73 11.50
N ASP A 926 -25.66 37.80 11.98
CA ASP A 926 -26.32 37.87 13.30
C ASP A 926 -27.66 37.14 13.28
N ASP A 927 -27.97 36.33 14.29
CA ASP A 927 -29.26 35.63 14.45
C ASP A 927 -30.47 36.57 14.71
N ARG A 928 -30.28 37.88 14.57
CA ARG A 928 -31.18 38.93 15.05
C ARG A 928 -32.18 39.37 14.00
N LYS A 929 -33.11 38.47 13.65
CA LYS A 929 -34.56 38.81 13.54
C LYS A 929 -35.47 37.60 13.33
N LYS A 930 -36.33 37.35 14.33
CA LYS A 930 -37.68 36.78 14.10
C LYS A 930 -38.80 37.49 14.88
N GLU A 931 -38.45 38.39 15.80
CA GLU A 931 -39.41 39.05 16.72
C GLU A 931 -40.01 40.39 16.23
N ILE A 932 -39.65 40.87 15.03
CA ILE A 932 -40.13 42.17 14.53
C ILE A 932 -41.33 42.03 13.57
N ASP A 933 -41.40 40.96 12.77
CA ASP A 933 -42.43 40.87 11.71
C ASP A 933 -43.75 40.24 12.17
N GLU A 934 -43.79 39.58 13.35
CA GLU A 934 -45.05 39.08 13.94
C GLU A 934 -45.88 40.17 14.64
N ASN A 935 -45.34 41.37 14.87
CA ASN A 935 -46.02 42.47 15.59
C ASN A 935 -46.70 43.53 14.69
N GLU A 936 -46.49 43.53 13.36
CA GLU A 936 -47.16 44.51 12.47
C GLU A 936 -48.46 44.00 11.81
N ASN A 937 -48.92 42.78 12.14
CA ASN A 937 -50.08 42.16 11.47
C ASN A 937 -51.20 41.69 12.39
N SER A 938 -51.55 42.49 13.41
CA SER A 938 -52.84 42.40 14.10
C SER A 938 -53.40 43.79 14.48
N GLU A 939 -54.73 43.83 14.66
CA GLU A 939 -55.53 44.97 15.14
C GLU A 939 -55.62 46.25 14.28
N VAL A 940 -56.62 46.25 13.38
CA VAL A 940 -57.43 47.45 13.10
C VAL A 940 -58.88 47.15 13.47
N SER A 941 -59.54 48.09 14.17
CA SER A 941 -60.96 48.08 14.57
C SER A 941 -61.27 47.16 15.78
N ASN A 942 -61.33 47.66 17.02
CA ASN A 942 -62.40 48.57 17.48
C ASN A 942 -62.06 49.36 18.77
N GLN A 943 -62.99 50.23 19.17
CA GLN A 943 -62.97 51.11 20.36
C GLN A 943 -63.29 50.28 21.64
N GLU A 944 -63.10 50.71 22.91
CA GLU A 944 -63.34 52.03 23.53
C GLU A 944 -62.69 52.15 24.96
N GLU A 945 -62.65 53.37 25.54
CA GLU A 945 -62.52 53.74 26.99
C GLU A 945 -61.30 53.38 27.93
N THR A 946 -60.18 54.13 27.82
CA THR A 946 -59.50 54.91 28.93
C THR A 946 -58.97 54.18 30.24
N PRO A 947 -58.46 54.85 31.33
CA PRO A 947 -56.98 54.91 31.54
C PRO A 947 -56.41 54.75 32.99
N ASN A 948 -55.09 54.48 33.13
CA ASN A 948 -54.10 55.00 34.12
C ASN A 948 -52.75 54.22 34.05
N HIS A 949 -51.56 54.84 34.13
CA HIS A 949 -50.75 55.19 35.34
C HIS A 949 -50.51 54.00 36.30
N THR A 950 -49.31 53.69 36.81
CA THR A 950 -47.99 54.39 36.93
C THR A 950 -46.88 53.30 36.92
N GLU A 951 -45.71 53.47 36.29
CA GLU A 951 -44.50 54.19 36.79
C GLU A 951 -43.96 53.66 38.14
N GLU A 952 -42.85 52.90 38.11
CA GLU A 952 -41.65 53.15 38.94
C GLU A 952 -40.45 52.32 38.44
N THR A 953 -39.24 52.88 38.55
CA THR A 953 -37.94 52.25 38.26
C THR A 953 -37.27 51.73 39.54
N ILE A 954 -36.18 50.96 39.42
CA ILE A 954 -34.95 51.12 40.22
C ILE A 954 -33.81 50.27 39.63
N GLU A 955 -32.59 50.82 39.65
CA GLU A 955 -31.33 50.17 39.26
C GLU A 955 -30.60 49.63 40.50
N ASP A 956 -29.73 48.62 40.36
CA ASP A 956 -28.31 48.73 40.77
C ASP A 956 -27.44 47.58 40.19
N HIS A 957 -26.12 47.72 40.35
CA HIS A 957 -25.05 46.76 40.00
C HIS A 957 -24.92 45.64 41.10
N SER A 958 -23.96 44.69 41.14
CA SER A 958 -22.63 44.55 40.49
C SER A 958 -22.08 43.09 40.51
N THR A 959 -20.97 42.88 39.79
CA THR A 959 -19.82 41.93 39.97
C THR A 959 -19.72 41.07 41.26
N GLU A 960 -19.08 39.89 41.34
CA GLU A 960 -18.00 39.26 40.53
C GLU A 960 -17.76 37.74 40.84
N THR A 961 -16.81 37.10 40.11
CA THR A 961 -15.97 35.91 40.47
C THR A 961 -16.54 34.48 40.71
N SER A 962 -16.17 33.57 39.79
CA SER A 962 -15.50 32.25 39.94
C SER A 962 -15.59 31.38 41.22
N GLU A 963 -15.93 30.07 41.08
CA GLU A 963 -14.94 28.95 41.12
C GLU A 963 -15.53 27.55 40.78
N ILE A 964 -14.70 26.49 40.80
CA ILE A 964 -14.87 25.13 40.23
C ILE A 964 -15.29 24.07 41.28
N LEU A 965 -16.12 23.06 40.91
CA LEU A 965 -15.96 21.65 41.38
C LEU A 965 -16.86 20.60 40.67
N GLN A 966 -16.49 19.32 40.82
CA GLN A 966 -17.15 18.09 40.32
C GLN A 966 -18.35 17.69 41.24
N ILE A 967 -19.17 16.62 41.11
CA ILE A 967 -19.12 15.21 40.62
C ILE A 967 -20.62 14.72 40.54
N PRO A 968 -21.04 13.42 40.40
CA PRO A 968 -20.47 12.19 39.81
C PRO A 968 -21.45 11.41 38.86
N HIS A 969 -21.04 10.23 38.37
CA HIS A 969 -21.93 9.21 37.78
C HIS A 969 -22.67 8.36 38.85
N THR A 970 -23.77 7.70 38.47
CA THR A 970 -24.19 6.38 39.02
C THR A 970 -25.19 5.66 38.10
N SER A 971 -25.24 4.32 38.16
CA SER A 971 -25.96 3.44 37.21
C SER A 971 -27.13 2.69 37.84
N VAL A 972 -28.18 2.38 37.08
CA VAL A 972 -29.25 1.43 37.47
C VAL A 972 -29.72 0.59 36.26
N THR A 973 -30.08 -0.67 36.49
CA THR A 973 -30.51 -1.69 35.49
C THR A 973 -31.97 -2.12 35.78
N PRO A 974 -32.81 -2.48 34.79
CA PRO A 974 -34.28 -2.50 34.95
C PRO A 974 -34.89 -3.87 35.34
N GLU A 975 -36.16 -3.87 35.79
CA GLU A 975 -36.98 -5.07 36.03
C GLU A 975 -38.46 -4.89 35.60
N LYS A 976 -39.24 -5.99 35.56
CA LYS A 976 -40.56 -6.15 34.90
C LYS A 976 -41.78 -6.08 35.83
N THR A 977 -42.97 -5.81 35.26
CA THR A 977 -44.21 -6.68 35.28
C THR A 977 -45.31 -6.00 34.43
N GLU A 978 -46.02 -6.67 33.49
CA GLU A 978 -47.22 -7.54 33.61
C GLU A 978 -48.50 -6.80 34.08
N GLU A 979 -49.72 -6.96 33.53
CA GLU A 979 -50.32 -7.96 32.58
C GLU A 979 -51.37 -7.21 31.64
N LYS A 980 -52.50 -7.65 31.04
CA LYS A 980 -53.39 -8.86 30.96
C LYS A 980 -54.23 -8.74 29.63
N ILE A 981 -54.32 -9.73 28.71
CA ILE A 981 -55.40 -10.75 28.47
C ILE A 981 -56.83 -10.15 28.25
N GLN A 982 -57.71 -10.52 27.28
CA GLN A 982 -58.01 -11.71 26.42
C GLN A 982 -58.58 -11.20 25.04
N ILE A 983 -58.39 -11.73 23.81
CA ILE A 983 -58.43 -13.06 23.14
C ILE A 983 -59.84 -13.56 22.69
N GLU A 984 -60.05 -13.70 21.36
CA GLU A 984 -60.85 -14.69 20.56
C GLU A 984 -61.31 -14.05 19.22
N THR A 985 -61.41 -14.67 18.01
CA THR A 985 -60.77 -15.81 17.28
C THR A 985 -60.75 -15.40 15.76
N LYS A 986 -60.18 -16.07 14.73
CA LYS A 986 -59.95 -17.52 14.48
C LYS A 986 -59.06 -17.76 13.23
N LYS A 987 -58.29 -18.86 13.25
CA LYS A 987 -57.73 -19.64 12.10
C LYS A 987 -56.65 -19.03 11.17
N PRO A 988 -55.46 -19.65 11.10
CA PRO A 988 -54.63 -19.78 9.90
C PRO A 988 -54.65 -21.22 9.34
N ASP A 989 -54.50 -21.39 8.02
CA ASP A 989 -54.29 -22.69 7.35
C ASP A 989 -53.01 -22.64 6.48
N THR A 990 -52.39 -23.82 6.27
CA THR A 990 -51.39 -24.14 5.24
C THR A 990 -50.17 -23.22 5.11
N ALA A 991 -49.01 -23.73 5.58
CA ALA A 991 -47.71 -23.26 5.10
C ALA A 991 -47.53 -23.57 3.60
N SER A 992 -46.84 -22.69 2.88
CA SER A 992 -46.39 -22.92 1.51
C SER A 992 -44.86 -22.86 1.45
N THR A 993 -44.26 -23.81 0.74
CA THR A 993 -42.80 -23.99 0.66
C THR A 993 -42.17 -22.86 -0.17
N GLN A 994 -41.16 -22.17 0.37
CA GLN A 994 -40.24 -21.39 -0.48
C GLN A 994 -39.43 -22.36 -1.34
N ALA A 995 -39.48 -22.19 -2.66
CA ALA A 995 -38.71 -23.00 -3.60
C ALA A 995 -37.26 -22.50 -3.70
N SER A 996 -36.32 -23.43 -3.87
CA SER A 996 -34.96 -23.11 -4.34
C SER A 996 -35.00 -22.40 -5.69
N PRO A 997 -33.95 -21.64 -6.07
CA PRO A 997 -33.75 -21.25 -7.45
C PRO A 997 -33.78 -22.48 -8.36
N ALA A 998 -34.52 -22.42 -9.46
CA ALA A 998 -34.47 -23.47 -10.48
C ALA A 998 -33.13 -23.37 -11.21
N GLU A 999 -32.41 -24.49 -11.37
CA GLU A 999 -31.22 -24.54 -12.22
C GLU A 999 -31.60 -24.13 -13.65
N GLU A 1000 -30.97 -23.08 -14.17
CA GLU A 1000 -31.25 -22.63 -15.53
C GLU A 1000 -30.66 -23.62 -16.54
N ALA A 1001 -31.52 -24.16 -17.41
CA ALA A 1001 -31.14 -25.23 -18.32
C ALA A 1001 -30.00 -24.81 -19.26
N ILE A 1002 -28.90 -25.57 -19.23
CA ILE A 1002 -27.80 -25.41 -20.19
C ILE A 1002 -28.21 -26.01 -21.54
N LEU A 1003 -28.22 -25.18 -22.58
CA LEU A 1003 -28.45 -25.59 -23.95
C LEU A 1003 -27.10 -25.82 -24.67
N SER A 1004 -27.08 -26.82 -25.56
CA SER A 1004 -25.94 -27.14 -26.43
C SER A 1004 -26.30 -26.86 -27.88
N LEU A 1005 -25.85 -25.74 -28.44
CA LEU A 1005 -26.02 -25.41 -29.85
C LEU A 1005 -24.84 -25.98 -30.65
N VAL A 1006 -25.10 -26.67 -31.75
CA VAL A 1006 -24.07 -27.40 -32.53
C VAL A 1006 -24.21 -27.09 -34.02
N ASP A 1007 -23.11 -26.68 -34.66
CA ASP A 1007 -23.03 -26.62 -36.12
C ASP A 1007 -22.67 -28.02 -36.65
N GLU A 1008 -23.68 -28.75 -37.15
CA GLU A 1008 -23.55 -30.16 -37.55
C GLU A 1008 -22.54 -30.41 -38.69
N ARG A 1009 -22.11 -29.36 -39.41
CA ARG A 1009 -21.15 -29.44 -40.51
C ARG A 1009 -19.70 -29.34 -40.04
N THR A 1010 -19.45 -28.46 -39.07
CA THR A 1010 -18.10 -28.20 -38.51
C THR A 1010 -17.86 -28.90 -37.18
N LYS A 1011 -18.90 -29.43 -36.53
CA LYS A 1011 -18.92 -30.02 -35.17
C LYS A 1011 -18.52 -29.06 -34.04
N VAL A 1012 -18.46 -27.77 -34.33
CA VAL A 1012 -18.32 -26.73 -33.31
C VAL A 1012 -19.57 -26.69 -32.44
N LYS A 1013 -19.38 -26.55 -31.13
CA LYS A 1013 -20.46 -26.49 -30.13
C LYS A 1013 -20.36 -25.23 -29.29
N VAL A 1014 -21.50 -24.72 -28.84
CA VAL A 1014 -21.62 -23.64 -27.86
C VAL A 1014 -22.57 -24.09 -26.76
N LEU A 1015 -22.10 -24.02 -25.52
CA LEU A 1015 -22.80 -24.37 -24.29
C LEU A 1015 -23.04 -23.12 -23.44
N GLY A 1016 -24.27 -22.90 -23.02
CA GLY A 1016 -24.64 -21.78 -22.15
C GLY A 1016 -26.04 -21.94 -21.57
N SER A 1017 -26.40 -21.17 -20.55
CA SER A 1017 -27.77 -21.15 -20.06
C SER A 1017 -28.71 -20.45 -21.04
N VAL A 1018 -30.03 -20.60 -20.84
CA VAL A 1018 -31.05 -20.00 -21.72
C VAL A 1018 -30.91 -18.48 -21.78
N SER A 1019 -30.66 -17.83 -20.63
CA SER A 1019 -30.38 -16.40 -20.52
C SER A 1019 -29.10 -15.99 -21.23
N ALA A 1020 -27.96 -16.65 -20.95
CA ALA A 1020 -26.66 -16.30 -21.51
C ALA A 1020 -26.60 -16.45 -23.04
N LEU A 1021 -27.37 -17.41 -23.60
CA LEU A 1021 -27.54 -17.60 -25.04
C LEU A 1021 -28.53 -16.63 -25.69
N ASN A 1022 -29.18 -15.76 -24.93
CA ASN A 1022 -30.06 -14.68 -25.43
C ASN A 1022 -31.13 -15.18 -26.41
N GLY A 1023 -31.79 -16.30 -26.06
CA GLY A 1023 -32.83 -16.91 -26.90
C GLY A 1023 -32.33 -17.55 -28.20
N ALA A 1024 -31.02 -17.74 -28.38
CA ALA A 1024 -30.46 -18.49 -29.51
C ALA A 1024 -30.91 -19.95 -29.50
N VAL A 1025 -31.30 -20.45 -30.68
CA VAL A 1025 -31.64 -21.86 -30.91
C VAL A 1025 -30.85 -22.48 -32.07
N THR A 1026 -30.16 -21.66 -32.86
CA THR A 1026 -29.32 -22.13 -33.97
C THR A 1026 -27.94 -21.51 -33.84
N LEU A 1027 -26.92 -22.32 -34.07
CA LEU A 1027 -25.54 -21.90 -34.29
C LEU A 1027 -25.20 -22.12 -35.76
N THR A 1028 -24.53 -21.16 -36.39
CA THR A 1028 -23.84 -21.38 -37.68
C THR A 1028 -22.39 -20.98 -37.56
N VAL A 1029 -21.51 -21.77 -38.19
CA VAL A 1029 -20.07 -21.57 -38.16
C VAL A 1029 -19.49 -21.54 -39.57
N ARG A 1030 -18.69 -20.52 -39.86
CA ARG A 1030 -18.01 -20.33 -41.14
C ARG A 1030 -16.49 -20.44 -40.97
N PRO A 1031 -15.81 -21.41 -41.59
CA PRO A 1031 -14.35 -21.40 -41.65
C PRO A 1031 -13.86 -20.23 -42.52
N LEU A 1032 -12.80 -19.56 -42.08
CA LEU A 1032 -12.18 -18.41 -42.74
C LEU A 1032 -10.66 -18.61 -42.88
N THR A 1033 -10.02 -17.67 -43.58
CA THR A 1033 -8.56 -17.50 -43.59
C THR A 1033 -8.22 -16.06 -43.21
N SER A 1034 -7.12 -15.85 -42.49
CA SER A 1034 -6.66 -14.52 -42.06
C SER A 1034 -5.26 -14.20 -42.62
N PRO A 1035 -5.03 -13.00 -43.17
CA PRO A 1035 -3.70 -12.52 -43.53
C PRO A 1035 -2.71 -12.48 -42.34
N THR A 1036 -3.17 -12.21 -41.11
CA THR A 1036 -2.30 -12.08 -39.92
C THR A 1036 -1.94 -13.42 -39.27
N LEU A 1037 -2.31 -14.53 -39.92
CA LEU A 1037 -1.94 -15.91 -39.58
C LEU A 1037 -1.14 -16.63 -40.71
N ILE A 1038 -0.77 -15.92 -41.79
CA ILE A 1038 0.07 -16.48 -42.86
C ILE A 1038 1.40 -17.01 -42.27
N GLY A 1039 1.76 -18.25 -42.64
CA GLY A 1039 2.98 -18.93 -42.16
C GLY A 1039 2.81 -19.70 -40.83
N GLN A 1040 1.60 -19.70 -40.27
CA GLN A 1040 1.20 -20.59 -39.16
C GLN A 1040 0.30 -21.72 -39.71
N ASP A 1041 0.25 -22.86 -39.01
CA ASP A 1041 -0.71 -23.93 -39.28
C ASP A 1041 -1.92 -23.71 -38.38
N TYR A 1042 -3.10 -23.49 -38.95
CA TYR A 1042 -4.28 -23.05 -38.20
C TYR A 1042 -5.62 -23.43 -38.83
N ASP A 1043 -6.66 -23.44 -37.99
CA ASP A 1043 -8.07 -23.30 -38.39
C ASP A 1043 -8.61 -22.00 -37.80
N LEU A 1044 -9.51 -21.32 -38.52
CA LEU A 1044 -10.17 -20.08 -38.08
C LEU A 1044 -11.68 -20.18 -38.32
N TYR A 1045 -12.48 -19.94 -37.27
CA TYR A 1045 -13.92 -20.13 -37.25
C TYR A 1045 -14.64 -18.85 -36.87
N ASP A 1046 -15.49 -18.32 -37.74
CA ASP A 1046 -16.47 -17.27 -37.44
C ASP A 1046 -17.75 -17.93 -36.90
N ILE A 1047 -18.14 -17.57 -35.68
CA ILE A 1047 -19.22 -18.22 -34.91
C ILE A 1047 -20.37 -17.22 -34.74
N SER A 1048 -21.58 -17.60 -35.14
CA SER A 1048 -22.76 -16.72 -35.06
C SER A 1048 -24.01 -17.45 -34.58
N LEU A 1049 -24.64 -16.90 -33.54
CA LEU A 1049 -25.90 -17.39 -32.96
C LEU A 1049 -27.13 -16.71 -33.58
N TYR A 1050 -28.22 -17.46 -33.66
CA TYR A 1050 -29.50 -17.03 -34.22
C TYR A 1050 -30.68 -17.50 -33.36
N ASN A 1051 -31.67 -16.63 -33.16
CA ASN A 1051 -32.90 -16.92 -32.43
C ASN A 1051 -33.93 -17.70 -33.27
N GLN A 1052 -35.09 -18.02 -32.69
CA GLN A 1052 -36.15 -18.80 -33.36
C GLN A 1052 -36.73 -18.14 -34.65
N LYS A 1053 -36.54 -16.84 -34.84
CA LYS A 1053 -36.99 -16.11 -36.05
C LYS A 1053 -35.90 -16.06 -37.14
N GLY A 1054 -34.69 -16.53 -36.86
CA GLY A 1054 -33.53 -16.40 -37.75
C GLY A 1054 -32.82 -15.04 -37.66
N GLU A 1055 -33.08 -14.26 -36.62
CA GLU A 1055 -32.36 -12.99 -36.34
C GLU A 1055 -31.05 -13.32 -35.61
N ARG A 1056 -29.95 -12.63 -35.95
CA ARG A 1056 -28.63 -12.82 -35.29
C ARG A 1056 -28.67 -12.23 -33.88
N VAL A 1057 -28.17 -12.96 -32.89
CA VAL A 1057 -28.09 -12.51 -31.49
C VAL A 1057 -26.67 -12.63 -30.94
N SER A 1058 -26.32 -11.72 -30.03
CA SER A 1058 -25.12 -11.80 -29.19
C SER A 1058 -25.46 -12.50 -27.88
N VAL A 1059 -24.48 -13.20 -27.30
CA VAL A 1059 -24.59 -13.68 -25.90
C VAL A 1059 -24.61 -12.51 -24.93
N THR A 1060 -25.24 -12.75 -23.78
CA THR A 1060 -25.44 -11.79 -22.67
C THR A 1060 -24.76 -12.25 -21.38
N GLY A 1061 -24.05 -13.38 -21.42
CA GLY A 1061 -23.28 -13.94 -20.32
C GLY A 1061 -22.17 -14.86 -20.82
N GLU A 1062 -21.42 -15.45 -19.89
CA GLU A 1062 -20.33 -16.37 -20.25
C GLU A 1062 -20.87 -17.67 -20.87
N VAL A 1063 -20.33 -18.04 -22.03
CA VAL A 1063 -20.62 -19.30 -22.72
C VAL A 1063 -19.33 -20.08 -23.00
N THR A 1064 -19.45 -21.39 -23.11
CA THR A 1064 -18.34 -22.32 -23.34
C THR A 1064 -18.36 -22.83 -24.78
N VAL A 1065 -17.27 -22.64 -25.51
CA VAL A 1065 -17.10 -23.01 -26.92
C VAL A 1065 -16.25 -24.28 -27.03
N LEU A 1066 -16.69 -25.23 -27.85
CA LEU A 1066 -15.90 -26.38 -28.29
C LEU A 1066 -15.57 -26.25 -29.77
N LEU A 1067 -14.28 -26.21 -30.10
CA LEU A 1067 -13.77 -26.33 -31.47
C LEU A 1067 -13.09 -27.71 -31.64
N PRO A 1068 -13.39 -28.46 -32.71
CA PRO A 1068 -12.61 -29.66 -33.03
C PRO A 1068 -11.22 -29.28 -33.54
N SER A 1069 -10.27 -30.17 -33.30
CA SER A 1069 -8.83 -29.92 -33.44
C SER A 1069 -8.15 -31.04 -34.23
N LYS A 1070 -7.14 -30.67 -35.04
CA LYS A 1070 -6.34 -31.59 -35.87
C LYS A 1070 -5.07 -32.12 -35.19
N GLY A 1071 -4.78 -31.71 -33.94
CA GLY A 1071 -3.61 -32.14 -33.17
C GLY A 1071 -3.27 -31.15 -32.07
N LYS A 1072 -2.07 -31.23 -31.47
CA LYS A 1072 -1.67 -30.34 -30.37
C LYS A 1072 -1.81 -28.86 -30.74
N VAL A 1073 -2.77 -28.18 -30.12
CA VAL A 1073 -2.95 -26.74 -30.25
C VAL A 1073 -1.95 -26.05 -29.33
N GLU A 1074 -1.19 -25.11 -29.88
CA GLU A 1074 -0.26 -24.26 -29.13
C GLU A 1074 -0.99 -23.09 -28.49
N LYS A 1075 -1.95 -22.48 -29.23
CA LYS A 1075 -2.73 -21.31 -28.80
C LYS A 1075 -4.12 -21.29 -29.42
N VAL A 1076 -5.09 -20.81 -28.65
CA VAL A 1076 -6.37 -20.29 -29.16
C VAL A 1076 -6.27 -18.77 -29.22
N TYR A 1077 -6.72 -18.16 -30.31
CA TYR A 1077 -6.88 -16.71 -30.41
C TYR A 1077 -8.33 -16.31 -30.64
N TYR A 1078 -8.82 -15.29 -29.93
CA TYR A 1078 -9.89 -14.42 -30.43
C TYR A 1078 -9.32 -13.52 -31.53
N VAL A 1079 -10.08 -13.26 -32.59
CA VAL A 1079 -9.65 -12.46 -33.75
C VAL A 1079 -10.72 -11.43 -34.10
N LEU A 1080 -10.33 -10.16 -34.13
CA LEU A 1080 -11.18 -9.02 -34.47
C LEU A 1080 -10.35 -7.98 -35.23
N ASN A 1081 -10.85 -7.49 -36.36
CA ASN A 1081 -10.22 -6.43 -37.16
C ASN A 1081 -8.71 -6.63 -37.41
N ASN A 1082 -8.32 -7.86 -37.75
CA ASN A 1082 -6.93 -8.34 -37.93
C ASN A 1082 -6.04 -8.39 -36.67
N MET A 1083 -6.48 -7.83 -35.54
CA MET A 1083 -5.86 -8.04 -34.22
C MET A 1083 -6.19 -9.45 -33.69
N LYS A 1084 -5.39 -9.94 -32.72
CA LYS A 1084 -5.61 -11.24 -32.07
C LYS A 1084 -5.20 -11.25 -30.60
N GLU A 1085 -6.05 -11.83 -29.76
CA GLU A 1085 -5.86 -11.97 -28.32
C GLU A 1085 -5.83 -13.46 -27.93
N SER A 1086 -4.88 -13.88 -27.09
CA SER A 1086 -4.69 -15.31 -26.78
C SER A 1086 -5.62 -15.74 -25.64
N LEU A 1087 -6.59 -16.60 -25.93
CA LEU A 1087 -7.54 -17.10 -24.92
C LEU A 1087 -6.94 -18.25 -24.09
N PRO A 1088 -7.29 -18.36 -22.79
CA PRO A 1088 -7.07 -19.59 -22.03
C PRO A 1088 -7.96 -20.71 -22.58
N PHE A 1089 -7.38 -21.89 -22.75
CA PHE A 1089 -8.10 -23.06 -23.29
C PHE A 1089 -7.68 -24.35 -22.60
N TYR A 1090 -8.58 -25.32 -22.58
CA TYR A 1090 -8.30 -26.71 -22.28
C TYR A 1090 -8.36 -27.51 -23.59
N GLN A 1091 -7.38 -28.38 -23.83
CA GLN A 1091 -7.42 -29.36 -24.92
C GLN A 1091 -7.61 -30.74 -24.29
N ASN A 1092 -8.50 -31.56 -24.85
CA ASN A 1092 -8.70 -32.93 -24.37
C ASN A 1092 -7.44 -33.79 -24.57
N GLN A 1093 -7.32 -34.90 -23.81
CA GLN A 1093 -6.10 -35.73 -23.84
C GLN A 1093 -5.80 -36.33 -25.22
N GLU A 1094 -6.83 -36.56 -26.04
CA GLU A 1094 -6.74 -37.05 -27.41
C GLU A 1094 -6.31 -35.96 -28.43
N GLN A 1095 -6.30 -34.69 -28.03
CA GLN A 1095 -6.03 -33.51 -28.87
C GLN A 1095 -7.03 -33.28 -30.02
N THR A 1096 -8.22 -33.90 -29.92
CA THR A 1096 -9.31 -33.87 -30.90
C THR A 1096 -10.33 -32.75 -30.67
N GLU A 1097 -10.45 -32.20 -29.46
CA GLU A 1097 -11.32 -31.07 -29.12
C GLU A 1097 -10.63 -30.06 -28.21
N VAL A 1098 -10.96 -28.78 -28.41
CA VAL A 1098 -10.47 -27.63 -27.64
C VAL A 1098 -11.66 -26.85 -27.07
N LEU A 1099 -11.60 -26.63 -25.76
CA LEU A 1099 -12.61 -26.00 -24.93
C LEU A 1099 -12.10 -24.65 -24.41
N PHE A 1100 -12.88 -23.58 -24.56
CA PHE A 1100 -12.59 -22.28 -23.94
C PHE A 1100 -13.88 -21.53 -23.64
N LYS A 1101 -13.81 -20.52 -22.78
CA LYS A 1101 -14.96 -19.70 -22.40
C LYS A 1101 -14.86 -18.28 -22.97
N VAL A 1102 -16.01 -17.68 -23.29
CA VAL A 1102 -16.11 -16.32 -23.84
C VAL A 1102 -17.39 -15.62 -23.37
N PRO A 1103 -17.37 -14.30 -23.10
CA PRO A 1103 -18.56 -13.51 -22.81
C PRO A 1103 -19.15 -12.81 -24.07
N HIS A 1104 -18.58 -13.04 -25.26
CA HIS A 1104 -19.02 -12.45 -26.53
C HIS A 1104 -18.61 -13.34 -27.72
N PHE A 1105 -19.15 -13.11 -28.92
CA PHE A 1105 -18.84 -13.89 -30.13
C PHE A 1105 -18.18 -13.09 -31.26
N SER A 1106 -17.16 -13.68 -31.89
CA SER A 1106 -16.58 -13.27 -33.18
C SER A 1106 -15.85 -14.46 -33.82
N GLN A 1107 -14.61 -14.26 -34.29
CA GLN A 1107 -13.79 -15.26 -34.97
C GLN A 1107 -12.73 -15.84 -34.03
N TYR A 1108 -12.48 -17.16 -34.11
CA TYR A 1108 -11.55 -17.88 -33.25
C TYR A 1108 -10.56 -18.73 -34.04
N ALA A 1109 -9.27 -18.59 -33.77
CA ALA A 1109 -8.22 -19.38 -34.41
C ALA A 1109 -7.64 -20.45 -33.46
N LEU A 1110 -7.56 -21.70 -33.93
CA LEU A 1110 -6.71 -22.74 -33.34
C LEU A 1110 -5.36 -22.74 -34.06
N ILE A 1111 -4.24 -22.53 -33.36
CA ILE A 1111 -2.89 -22.65 -33.93
C ILE A 1111 -2.26 -23.97 -33.54
N TYR A 1112 -1.77 -24.75 -34.51
CA TYR A 1112 -1.18 -26.06 -34.27
C TYR A 1112 0.35 -26.01 -34.05
N SER A 1113 0.84 -26.87 -33.16
CA SER A 1113 2.26 -27.01 -32.85
C SER A 1113 3.03 -27.56 -34.06
N LYS A 1114 4.11 -26.89 -34.49
CA LYS A 1114 4.96 -27.38 -35.59
C LYS A 1114 5.61 -28.72 -35.24
N LYS A 1115 5.41 -29.74 -36.08
CA LYS A 1115 6.04 -31.06 -35.94
C LYS A 1115 7.56 -30.92 -36.10
N GLN A 1116 8.33 -31.48 -35.17
CA GLN A 1116 9.79 -31.53 -35.25
C GLN A 1116 10.23 -32.60 -36.25
N GLU A 1117 11.06 -32.24 -37.23
CA GLU A 1117 11.75 -33.20 -38.09
C GLU A 1117 12.92 -33.85 -37.33
N ILE A 1118 12.85 -35.17 -37.13
CA ILE A 1118 13.92 -35.94 -36.51
C ILE A 1118 15.03 -36.20 -37.55
N LYS A 1119 16.19 -35.56 -37.38
CA LYS A 1119 17.37 -35.82 -38.23
C LYS A 1119 18.18 -37.00 -37.68
N GLN A 1120 18.36 -38.03 -38.50
CA GLN A 1120 19.30 -39.13 -38.24
C GLN A 1120 20.75 -38.74 -38.60
N PRO A 1121 21.78 -39.40 -38.02
CA PRO A 1121 23.17 -38.96 -38.12
C PRO A 1121 23.93 -39.49 -39.36
N VAL A 1122 24.51 -38.54 -40.09
CA VAL A 1122 25.81 -38.56 -40.83
C VAL A 1122 26.27 -39.85 -41.54
N GLU A 1123 26.47 -39.72 -42.86
CA GLU A 1123 27.56 -40.40 -43.60
C GLU A 1123 28.29 -39.37 -44.52
N SER A 1124 29.38 -39.73 -45.20
CA SER A 1124 30.35 -38.79 -45.83
C SER A 1124 31.21 -39.45 -46.92
N PRO A 1125 32.00 -38.72 -47.76
CA PRO A 1125 31.80 -37.40 -48.41
C PRO A 1125 32.24 -37.37 -49.91
N LYS A 1126 32.30 -36.16 -50.54
CA LYS A 1126 32.97 -35.78 -51.84
C LYS A 1126 32.27 -36.13 -53.18
N PRO A 1127 32.63 -35.50 -54.34
CA PRO A 1127 33.47 -34.31 -54.59
C PRO A 1127 32.84 -33.19 -55.48
N LEU A 1128 33.62 -32.13 -55.71
CA LEU A 1128 33.36 -30.86 -56.44
C LEU A 1128 33.12 -30.99 -57.97
N SER A 1129 32.41 -30.01 -58.56
CA SER A 1129 32.88 -29.12 -59.67
C SER A 1129 31.75 -28.24 -60.25
N ILE A 1130 31.97 -27.11 -60.96
CA ILE A 1130 32.90 -25.96 -60.81
C ILE A 1130 32.37 -24.81 -61.72
N GLN A 1131 32.54 -23.53 -61.31
CA GLN A 1131 32.30 -22.30 -62.11
C GLN A 1131 30.83 -22.03 -62.58
N SER A 1132 30.43 -20.78 -62.89
CA SER A 1132 31.17 -19.52 -62.98
C SER A 1132 30.42 -18.32 -62.37
N ASN A 1133 31.17 -17.47 -61.65
CA ASN A 1133 30.88 -16.03 -61.50
C ASN A 1133 31.51 -15.29 -62.71
N PRO A 1134 31.02 -14.12 -63.15
CA PRO A 1134 31.56 -12.87 -62.57
C PRO A 1134 30.66 -11.59 -62.61
N PHE A 1135 31.24 -10.54 -62.00
CA PHE A 1135 30.98 -9.09 -62.12
C PHE A 1135 29.94 -8.37 -61.24
N PHE A 1136 30.47 -7.36 -60.54
CA PHE A 1136 29.80 -6.25 -59.87
C PHE A 1136 29.73 -5.05 -60.84
N LEU A 1137 28.80 -4.09 -60.65
CA LEU A 1137 29.12 -2.73 -60.12
C LEU A 1137 27.94 -1.72 -60.23
N SER A 1138 27.52 -1.18 -59.08
CA SER A 1138 27.20 0.25 -58.86
C SER A 1138 25.97 0.95 -59.51
N THR A 1139 25.83 2.23 -59.15
CA THR A 1139 25.09 3.34 -59.82
C THR A 1139 23.54 3.42 -59.80
N SER A 1140 23.04 4.12 -58.77
CA SER A 1140 22.42 5.48 -58.87
C SER A 1140 21.02 5.77 -59.46
N ARG A 1141 20.38 6.77 -58.83
CA ARG A 1141 19.53 7.88 -59.37
C ARG A 1141 18.02 7.68 -59.66
N GLN A 1142 17.25 8.59 -59.03
CA GLN A 1142 16.22 9.52 -59.55
C GLN A 1142 15.11 9.04 -60.52
N GLU A 1143 13.87 9.40 -60.19
CA GLU A 1143 12.88 10.20 -60.96
C GLU A 1143 11.68 10.53 -60.03
N LYS A 1144 10.71 11.45 -60.28
CA LYS A 1144 10.76 12.87 -60.73
C LYS A 1144 9.40 13.55 -60.38
N MET A 1145 9.35 14.89 -60.17
CA MET A 1145 8.11 15.65 -59.91
C MET A 1145 7.37 16.06 -61.21
N PRO A 1146 6.11 16.57 -61.14
CA PRO A 1146 5.80 17.99 -60.84
C PRO A 1146 4.59 18.16 -59.86
N VAL A 1147 4.05 19.33 -59.46
CA VAL A 1147 4.04 20.74 -59.98
C VAL A 1147 4.24 21.76 -58.82
N GLN A 1148 4.44 23.04 -59.20
CA GLN A 1148 4.77 24.29 -58.47
C GLN A 1148 3.64 24.79 -57.49
N SER A 1149 3.79 25.84 -56.65
CA SER A 1149 4.53 27.12 -56.82
C SER A 1149 4.91 27.88 -55.53
N GLU A 1150 6.07 28.58 -55.56
CA GLU A 1150 6.36 29.95 -55.03
C GLU A 1150 6.32 30.23 -53.48
N VAL A 1151 7.17 31.09 -52.86
CA VAL A 1151 8.39 31.85 -53.29
C VAL A 1151 9.27 32.33 -52.09
N GLN A 1152 10.58 32.54 -52.31
CA GLN A 1152 11.62 33.33 -51.56
C GLN A 1152 11.70 33.24 -50.01
N THR A 1153 12.78 32.77 -49.34
CA THR A 1153 14.25 33.09 -49.33
C THR A 1153 14.71 34.39 -48.65
N LYS A 1154 15.60 34.26 -47.65
CA LYS A 1154 16.84 35.07 -47.51
C LYS A 1154 17.90 34.35 -46.64
N THR A 1155 19.15 34.82 -46.69
CA THR A 1155 20.37 34.09 -46.26
C THR A 1155 21.33 34.96 -45.44
N ASP A 1156 22.15 34.35 -44.58
CA ASP A 1156 23.65 34.37 -44.65
C ASP A 1156 24.28 33.63 -43.45
N LYS A 1157 25.15 32.62 -43.66
CA LYS A 1157 26.64 32.65 -43.76
C LYS A 1157 27.40 33.09 -42.49
N ASN A 1158 28.19 32.18 -41.89
CA ASN A 1158 29.65 32.19 -42.10
C ASN A 1158 30.37 30.92 -41.58
N THR A 1159 31.69 30.85 -41.81
CA THR A 1159 32.57 29.66 -41.71
C THR A 1159 33.42 29.55 -40.43
N GLN A 1160 33.96 28.33 -40.21
CA GLN A 1160 35.40 27.97 -40.05
C GLN A 1160 35.86 27.17 -38.80
N THR A 1161 36.35 25.94 -39.07
CA THR A 1161 37.49 25.20 -38.45
C THR A 1161 37.52 24.72 -36.99
N LEU A 1162 37.94 23.44 -36.84
CA LEU A 1162 38.40 22.75 -35.61
C LEU A 1162 39.93 22.93 -35.42
N PRO A 1163 40.51 22.56 -34.25
CA PRO A 1163 41.14 21.23 -34.14
C PRO A 1163 41.17 20.53 -32.75
N ASN A 1164 40.66 19.29 -32.71
CA ASN A 1164 41.38 18.04 -32.36
C ASN A 1164 42.29 17.92 -31.10
N THR A 1165 41.96 16.97 -30.21
CA THR A 1165 42.94 16.07 -29.51
C THR A 1165 42.35 14.68 -29.25
N ASN A 1166 43.20 13.64 -29.16
CA ASN A 1166 42.81 12.23 -28.99
C ASN A 1166 43.05 11.69 -27.57
N SER A 1167 42.32 10.65 -27.18
CA SER A 1167 42.79 9.60 -26.24
C SER A 1167 42.08 8.27 -26.54
N SER A 1168 42.78 7.13 -26.41
CA SER A 1168 42.27 5.84 -26.92
C SER A 1168 42.63 4.60 -26.08
N ASN A 1169 41.65 3.68 -26.02
CA ASN A 1169 41.78 2.24 -25.78
C ASN A 1169 42.19 1.73 -24.37
N SER A 1170 41.90 0.43 -24.21
CA SER A 1170 41.87 -0.36 -22.96
C SER A 1170 42.90 -1.50 -22.96
N LEU A 1171 43.16 -2.13 -21.80
CA LEU A 1171 43.02 -3.59 -21.60
C LEU A 1171 43.24 -4.04 -20.13
N LEU A 1172 43.05 -5.34 -19.87
CA LEU A 1172 42.88 -6.01 -18.56
C LEU A 1172 44.16 -6.70 -18.03
N SER A 1173 44.05 -7.23 -16.79
CA SER A 1173 44.81 -8.37 -16.19
C SER A 1173 46.18 -8.04 -15.53
N VAL A 1174 46.69 -8.74 -14.48
CA VAL A 1174 46.12 -9.77 -13.56
C VAL A 1174 47.01 -9.97 -12.30
N ILE A 1175 46.41 -10.31 -11.13
CA ILE A 1175 46.94 -10.99 -9.90
C ILE A 1175 48.31 -10.57 -9.27
N GLY A 1176 48.36 -10.40 -7.93
CA GLY A 1176 49.58 -10.79 -7.15
C GLY A 1176 49.86 -10.17 -5.77
N LEU A 1177 49.28 -10.74 -4.69
CA LEU A 1177 49.82 -10.88 -3.30
C LEU A 1177 50.92 -9.93 -2.75
N PHE A 1178 50.71 -9.37 -1.54
CA PHE A 1178 51.37 -9.83 -0.30
C PHE A 1178 50.74 -9.25 0.99
N LEU A 1179 51.17 -9.74 2.16
CA LEU A 1179 50.54 -9.56 3.49
C LEU A 1179 51.34 -8.66 4.46
N ALA A 1180 50.56 -8.00 5.34
CA ALA A 1180 50.83 -7.68 6.75
C ALA A 1180 52.11 -6.91 7.19
N SER A 1181 51.88 -5.85 7.98
CA SER A 1181 52.59 -5.63 9.26
C SER A 1181 51.78 -4.71 10.19
N LEU A 1182 51.93 -4.91 11.51
CA LEU A 1182 51.38 -4.03 12.55
C LEU A 1182 52.41 -2.95 12.93
N GLY A 1183 51.96 -1.77 13.36
CA GLY A 1183 52.85 -0.76 13.95
C GLY A 1183 52.14 0.51 14.42
N LEU A 1184 52.22 0.80 15.72
CA LEU A 1184 51.78 2.07 16.30
C LEU A 1184 52.76 3.20 15.90
N SER A 1185 52.25 4.42 15.69
CA SER A 1185 52.68 5.67 16.40
C SER A 1185 52.58 6.96 15.55
N SER A 1186 51.54 7.76 15.84
CA SER A 1186 51.64 9.19 16.22
C SER A 1186 52.37 10.26 15.35
N LEU A 1187 51.65 11.40 15.18
CA LEU A 1187 52.14 12.80 15.12
C LEU A 1187 52.55 13.47 13.77
N ILE A 1188 51.71 14.44 13.38
CA ILE A 1188 52.04 15.84 13.02
C ILE A 1188 52.54 16.21 11.59
N ARG A 1189 51.67 16.96 10.87
CA ARG A 1189 51.92 18.06 9.88
C ARG A 1189 52.74 17.69 8.60
N LYS A 1190 52.55 18.37 7.46
CA LYS A 1190 51.80 19.59 7.11
C LYS A 1190 51.42 19.54 5.61
N LYS A 1191 50.53 20.47 5.20
CA LYS A 1191 50.42 21.17 3.89
C LYS A 1191 51.43 20.81 2.76
N ASP A 1192 51.04 20.88 1.49
CA ASP A 1192 49.99 21.75 0.90
C ASP A 1192 48.77 21.03 0.32
#